data_AF-A0A915CZ37-F1
#
_entry.id   AF-A0A915CZ37-F1
#
_cell.length_a   1.000
_cell.length_b   1.000
_cell.length_c   1.000
_cell.angle_alpha   90.00
_cell.angle_beta   90.00
_cell.angle_gamma   90.00
#
_symmetry.space_group_name_H-M   'P 1'
#
loop_
_entity.id
_entity.type
_entity.pdbx_description
1 polymer ?
#
loop_
_entity_poly.entity_id
_entity_poly.type
_entity_poly.pdbx_seq_one_letter_code
_entity_poly.pdbx_strand_id
1 'polypeptide(L)'
;MNAKSSMSQKYLAHLNWNYIESSRYGPTHWPILSCDGKQGRYSCLVHEMAHQSPVNLVLKSGSRNTALNDIEPLKFINYDQEITGVLVNTGRSVQFNVNPQMHLPEICGSRLKQHYQFVQYHFHWSQNDNEGSEHTIDGHHYPAELHLVHRGVSDPTKLAVLAVFLELSNKKGKALKPDAYVLPFIQDYTQELQIEKQQLKFKLPRKKQSFLRYKGSLTTPPCTENVVWSVFTEPLLISKSQLNLLRNIKDSQKCLIQKNTEKPILAESIAKILSDGKCHTRKGWNGACSVSEFTGNFQGRSMRYKMTSTCGHVMGLDFPMKYNSWDRVDPTELFSCPTEAKEANPKLKMPAFLSSEATNCDFLVLWLDCDKEGENICFEVIDAVKSSMNKPKSGNLMDVVFRARFSAISEKEIKHAMQVLVKPNQNESLSVDARQELDLRIGCAFTRFQTRYFQDKYGDLDSTCISFGPCQTPTLAFCVKRHDQIVQFKPEAYWVMHVEAEITEGRSMKLDWSRERIFERDVAQLFLNRVKSIGKAKIVSIVSKEGKKEKPQALNTVELLRIASSSLGLSPTTCMSVAEHLYTRGYISYPRTETTSYPGSFDFHSILRQQAQCQRYSSVVNQILSDGIAKPKGGDDKGDHPPITPMKADDGFLSGDNARVYDYVCQHFFATLMKPCKYLIRTAKFCIGSETFTVQSKTVVDPGFTSVMTWQAVSEEECLDGLTDGAEYKIKEPKLVEKETSAPGYLTESELITLMEKFGIGTDASIPVHINNICVRNYVKVESGRRLIPTTLGIALVHGFWRVDHELIQPTMRAEVETQLELIAKGKADYNSIKNHTLEIVDALFQGSFTSLADSGKPFCRCGKCRRFMKLISTKPQRLFCPNCQETYSLPPTQGGDIRLHGEKKCPIDDFELLYVAGIGGKLAKSYAFCPHCFNNPPFENMKKGVGCNECPHPGCPNSFKTQGVLSCLTECNSGKGVLVLDPQSGPKWRLTCNLCPAVVSLFEGASKLKVLDTECVECGAKHLFVEYKEGKSQLPERQINYTGCAFCEQGKLGQCLNFNHAFLNKTPEIGYSSRGRGRGRGGRGGSRRRGRGSRGRGRGGRDDRDF
;
A
#
# COMPACT_ATOMS: atom_id res chain seq x y z
N MET A 1 52.95 17.27 -26.21
CA MET A 1 51.81 18.17 -26.46
C MET A 1 51.57 18.20 -27.97
N ASN A 2 50.49 17.58 -28.42
CA ASN A 2 49.90 17.53 -29.78
C ASN A 2 49.34 16.13 -30.06
N ALA A 3 48.16 16.09 -30.69
CA ALA A 3 47.52 14.93 -31.34
C ALA A 3 46.63 13.93 -30.54
N LYS A 4 45.95 14.32 -29.45
CA LYS A 4 44.87 13.47 -28.86
C LYS A 4 43.55 14.17 -28.47
N SER A 5 43.32 15.45 -28.80
CA SER A 5 42.08 16.15 -28.41
C SER A 5 41.03 16.33 -29.53
N SER A 6 41.26 15.87 -30.76
CA SER A 6 40.29 16.02 -31.87
C SER A 6 39.34 14.82 -32.08
N MET A 7 39.40 13.78 -31.25
CA MET A 7 38.76 12.49 -31.54
C MET A 7 37.32 12.31 -31.03
N SER A 8 36.72 13.27 -30.31
CA SER A 8 35.39 13.05 -29.67
C SER A 8 34.18 13.61 -30.43
N GLN A 9 34.33 14.61 -31.31
CA GLN A 9 33.21 15.16 -32.08
C GLN A 9 33.01 14.51 -33.46
N LYS A 10 34.08 14.07 -34.13
CA LYS A 10 33.97 13.37 -35.43
C LYS A 10 33.45 11.93 -35.32
N TYR A 11 33.54 11.29 -34.14
CA TYR A 11 33.16 9.88 -33.97
C TYR A 11 31.67 9.64 -33.61
N LEU A 12 30.96 10.62 -33.06
CA LEU A 12 29.51 10.53 -32.82
C LEU A 12 28.68 10.64 -34.12
N ALA A 13 29.27 11.15 -35.20
CA ALA A 13 28.64 11.20 -36.52
C ALA A 13 28.49 9.81 -37.18
N HIS A 14 29.12 8.76 -36.63
CA HIS A 14 29.15 7.41 -37.22
C HIS A 14 28.13 6.42 -36.63
N LEU A 15 27.31 6.82 -35.65
CA LEU A 15 26.16 6.01 -35.22
C LEU A 15 24.99 6.29 -36.18
N ASN A 16 24.67 5.32 -37.04
CA ASN A 16 23.46 5.34 -37.86
C ASN A 16 22.25 5.09 -36.95
N TRP A 17 21.55 6.16 -36.58
CA TRP A 17 20.28 6.13 -35.85
C TRP A 17 19.24 7.05 -36.50
N ASN A 18 17.96 6.90 -36.17
CA ASN A 18 16.87 7.81 -36.54
C ASN A 18 15.71 7.64 -35.55
N TYR A 19 14.67 8.47 -35.67
CA TYR A 19 13.45 8.41 -34.84
C TYR A 19 12.32 7.57 -35.48
N ILE A 20 12.61 6.85 -36.56
CA ILE A 20 11.63 6.02 -37.27
C ILE A 20 11.58 4.66 -36.56
N GLU A 21 10.53 4.40 -35.79
CA GLU A 21 10.40 3.18 -34.96
C GLU A 21 10.55 1.86 -35.72
N SER A 22 10.13 1.80 -36.98
CA SER A 22 10.26 0.63 -37.85
C SER A 22 11.66 0.46 -38.47
N SER A 23 12.55 1.44 -38.29
CA SER A 23 13.90 1.38 -38.85
C SER A 23 14.80 0.52 -37.99
N ARG A 24 15.71 -0.23 -38.61
CA ARG A 24 16.86 -0.90 -37.95
C ARG A 24 17.77 0.05 -37.16
N TYR A 25 17.58 1.34 -37.35
CA TYR A 25 18.30 2.45 -36.71
C TYR A 25 17.37 3.28 -35.80
N GLY A 26 16.11 2.85 -35.62
CA GLY A 26 15.05 3.52 -34.86
C GLY A 26 15.18 3.40 -33.33
N PRO A 27 14.33 4.09 -32.54
CA PRO A 27 14.36 4.09 -31.08
C PRO A 27 14.36 2.70 -30.43
N THR A 28 13.61 1.78 -31.04
CA THR A 28 13.54 0.37 -30.67
C THR A 28 14.89 -0.35 -30.72
N HIS A 29 15.84 0.14 -31.53
CA HIS A 29 17.15 -0.45 -31.78
C HIS A 29 18.33 0.35 -31.20
N TRP A 30 18.07 1.55 -30.68
CA TRP A 30 19.08 2.44 -30.10
C TRP A 30 20.00 1.78 -29.06
N PRO A 31 19.52 0.90 -28.16
CA PRO A 31 20.37 0.22 -27.18
C PRO A 31 21.48 -0.67 -27.79
N ILE A 32 21.32 -1.14 -29.03
CA ILE A 32 22.23 -2.08 -29.68
C ILE A 32 23.02 -1.49 -30.86
N LEU A 33 22.91 -0.18 -31.10
CA LEU A 33 23.66 0.47 -32.16
C LEU A 33 25.15 0.50 -31.80
N SER A 34 25.97 -0.10 -32.65
CA SER A 34 27.44 -0.10 -32.55
C SER A 34 28.05 0.54 -33.78
N CYS A 35 29.15 1.26 -33.60
CA CYS A 35 29.93 1.82 -34.70
C CYS A 35 30.71 0.68 -35.40
N ASP A 36 30.39 0.40 -36.66
CA ASP A 36 31.19 -0.37 -37.63
C ASP A 36 31.87 -1.68 -37.17
N GLY A 37 31.10 -2.61 -36.59
CA GLY A 37 31.48 -4.03 -36.53
C GLY A 37 32.77 -4.37 -35.76
N LYS A 38 33.37 -3.40 -35.06
CA LYS A 38 34.52 -3.59 -34.17
C LYS A 38 34.09 -3.27 -32.75
N GLN A 39 34.25 -4.23 -31.85
CA GLN A 39 34.06 -4.04 -30.41
C GLN A 39 34.95 -2.88 -29.94
N GLY A 40 34.35 -1.70 -29.74
CA GLY A 40 35.09 -0.46 -29.51
C GLY A 40 34.27 0.62 -28.81
N ARG A 41 34.16 0.49 -27.49
CA ARG A 41 33.98 1.55 -26.45
C ARG A 41 32.77 2.50 -26.42
N TYR A 42 31.85 2.53 -27.38
CA TYR A 42 30.67 3.43 -27.27
C TYR A 42 29.36 2.83 -27.80
N SER A 43 29.00 1.61 -27.38
CA SER A 43 27.59 1.19 -27.38
C SER A 43 26.83 1.91 -26.27
N CYS A 44 25.49 1.93 -26.29
CA CYS A 44 24.68 2.25 -25.11
C CYS A 44 25.08 1.26 -24.01
N LEU A 45 26.09 1.58 -23.19
CA LEU A 45 26.70 0.64 -22.25
C LEU A 45 25.64 0.23 -21.22
N VAL A 46 25.23 -1.03 -21.34
CA VAL A 46 24.08 -1.70 -20.70
C VAL A 46 24.23 -1.85 -19.18
N HIS A 47 25.29 -1.34 -18.56
CA HIS A 47 25.68 -1.81 -17.24
C HIS A 47 25.00 -1.13 -16.03
N GLU A 48 24.38 0.05 -16.15
CA GLU A 48 23.72 0.71 -14.99
C GLU A 48 22.60 1.69 -15.41
N MET A 49 21.55 1.24 -16.12
CA MET A 49 20.44 2.13 -16.55
C MET A 49 19.17 2.04 -15.64
N ALA A 50 19.00 2.93 -14.65
CA ALA A 50 17.84 3.04 -13.73
C ALA A 50 17.01 4.35 -13.87
N HIS A 51 17.39 5.25 -14.77
CA HIS A 51 16.90 6.62 -14.90
C HIS A 51 16.80 7.05 -16.38
N GLN A 52 16.00 6.35 -17.20
CA GLN A 52 15.84 6.70 -18.61
C GLN A 52 14.98 7.96 -18.80
N SER A 53 15.43 8.83 -19.72
CA SER A 53 14.75 10.02 -20.21
C SER A 53 14.29 9.81 -21.67
N PRO A 54 13.25 10.51 -22.16
CA PRO A 54 12.47 11.56 -21.48
C PRO A 54 11.43 10.99 -20.51
N VAL A 55 10.91 11.84 -19.62
CA VAL A 55 9.90 11.46 -18.62
C VAL A 55 8.69 12.39 -18.66
N ASN A 56 7.55 11.90 -18.15
CA ASN A 56 6.41 12.75 -17.81
C ASN A 56 6.63 13.44 -16.46
N LEU A 57 6.51 14.75 -16.43
CA LEU A 57 6.68 15.60 -15.26
C LEU A 57 5.32 16.01 -14.72
N VAL A 58 4.95 15.53 -13.54
CA VAL A 58 3.65 15.86 -12.93
C VAL A 58 3.75 17.16 -12.13
N LEU A 59 3.05 18.22 -12.54
CA LEU A 59 2.89 19.45 -11.77
C LEU A 59 1.68 19.29 -10.85
N LYS A 60 1.91 19.29 -9.54
CA LYS A 60 0.81 19.32 -8.56
C LYS A 60 -0.01 20.60 -8.74
N SER A 61 -1.23 20.48 -9.24
CA SER A 61 -2.21 21.56 -9.31
C SER A 61 -2.42 22.15 -7.91
N GLY A 62 -2.01 23.40 -7.71
CA GLY A 62 -2.24 24.16 -6.47
C GLY A 62 -1.03 24.37 -5.54
N SER A 63 0.14 23.77 -5.79
CA SER A 63 1.36 24.16 -5.08
C SER A 63 1.92 25.44 -5.69
N ARG A 64 1.64 26.60 -5.07
CA ARG A 64 2.66 27.66 -5.08
C ARG A 64 3.86 27.04 -4.38
N ASN A 65 4.90 26.73 -5.14
CA ASN A 65 6.14 26.16 -4.64
C ASN A 65 6.82 27.21 -3.73
N THR A 66 6.37 27.33 -2.48
CA THR A 66 6.91 28.24 -1.46
C THR A 66 8.23 27.75 -0.88
N ALA A 67 8.68 26.55 -1.25
CA ALA A 67 9.97 25.97 -0.85
C ALA A 67 11.17 26.39 -1.74
N LEU A 68 11.08 27.47 -2.52
CA LEU A 68 12.21 27.99 -3.32
C LEU A 68 13.05 29.05 -2.60
N ASN A 69 12.69 29.48 -1.40
CA ASN A 69 13.41 30.56 -0.71
C ASN A 69 14.76 30.13 -0.10
N ASP A 70 15.02 28.81 0.07
CA ASP A 70 16.26 28.30 0.68
C ASP A 70 17.17 27.51 -0.28
N ILE A 71 16.94 27.58 -1.60
CA ILE A 71 17.82 26.95 -2.59
C ILE A 71 18.51 28.03 -3.39
N GLU A 72 19.85 28.04 -3.36
CA GLU A 72 20.66 28.91 -4.22
C GLU A 72 20.21 28.76 -5.69
N PRO A 73 19.85 29.85 -6.40
CA PRO A 73 19.29 29.76 -7.74
C PRO A 73 20.29 29.17 -8.74
N LEU A 74 19.79 28.62 -9.84
CA LEU A 74 20.63 28.22 -10.95
C LEU A 74 21.33 29.47 -11.52
N LYS A 75 22.66 29.48 -11.47
CA LYS A 75 23.49 30.58 -11.96
C LYS A 75 23.86 30.33 -13.41
N PHE A 76 23.75 31.37 -14.22
CA PHE A 76 24.11 31.38 -15.64
C PHE A 76 25.27 32.34 -15.83
N ILE A 77 26.43 31.81 -16.19
CA ILE A 77 27.66 32.58 -16.36
C ILE A 77 27.90 32.72 -17.87
N ASN A 78 28.16 33.94 -18.33
CA ASN A 78 28.44 34.29 -19.74
C ASN A 78 27.35 33.92 -20.76
N TYR A 79 26.10 33.67 -20.34
CA TYR A 79 24.97 33.35 -21.23
C TYR A 79 24.54 34.52 -22.14
N ASP A 80 24.94 35.72 -21.78
CA ASP A 80 24.70 36.97 -22.50
C ASP A 80 25.81 37.34 -23.49
N GLN A 81 26.96 36.66 -23.42
CA GLN A 81 28.09 36.86 -24.33
C GLN A 81 27.82 36.24 -25.70
N GLU A 82 28.38 36.85 -26.75
CA GLU A 82 28.32 36.31 -28.12
C GLU A 82 29.24 35.09 -28.24
N ILE A 83 28.69 33.96 -28.67
CA ILE A 83 29.43 32.73 -28.98
C ILE A 83 29.38 32.44 -30.48
N THR A 84 30.48 31.87 -30.99
CA THR A 84 30.61 31.37 -32.36
C THR A 84 30.40 29.87 -32.38
N GLY A 85 29.97 29.33 -33.50
CA GLY A 85 29.77 27.89 -33.66
C GLY A 85 29.17 27.53 -35.00
N VAL A 86 28.79 26.27 -35.16
CA VAL A 86 28.21 25.75 -36.41
C VAL A 86 26.80 25.28 -36.14
N LEU A 87 25.83 25.77 -36.91
CA LEU A 87 24.47 25.23 -36.93
C LEU A 87 24.38 24.20 -38.07
N VAL A 88 23.99 22.97 -37.75
CA VAL A 88 23.95 21.84 -38.69
C VAL A 88 22.59 21.18 -38.69
N ASN A 89 22.12 20.80 -39.89
CA ASN A 89 21.08 19.78 -40.03
C ASN A 89 21.71 18.39 -39.99
N THR A 90 21.51 17.72 -38.85
CA THR A 90 22.04 16.36 -38.61
C THR A 90 21.25 15.26 -39.33
N GLY A 91 20.19 15.62 -40.05
CA GLY A 91 19.21 14.68 -40.64
C GLY A 91 18.22 14.13 -39.63
N ARG A 92 18.32 14.54 -38.36
CA ARG A 92 17.52 14.07 -37.21
C ARG A 92 17.01 15.22 -36.35
N SER A 93 17.80 16.28 -36.28
CA SER A 93 17.53 17.51 -35.56
C SER A 93 18.36 18.65 -36.15
N VAL A 94 18.00 19.89 -35.83
CA VAL A 94 18.87 21.04 -35.99
C VAL A 94 19.70 21.21 -34.72
N GLN A 95 21.01 21.17 -34.86
CA GLN A 95 21.96 21.23 -33.73
C GLN A 95 22.96 22.36 -33.93
N PHE A 96 23.21 23.13 -32.88
CA PHE A 96 24.28 24.11 -32.82
C PHE A 96 25.44 23.57 -31.99
N ASN A 97 26.63 23.54 -32.56
CA ASN A 97 27.86 23.15 -31.87
C ASN A 97 28.72 24.40 -31.63
N VAL A 98 29.05 24.68 -30.37
CA VAL A 98 29.88 25.84 -30.03
C VAL A 98 31.34 25.63 -30.44
N ASN A 99 32.04 26.72 -30.81
CA ASN A 99 33.48 26.68 -31.01
C ASN A 99 34.19 26.49 -29.65
N PRO A 100 34.92 25.37 -29.44
CA PRO A 100 35.51 25.04 -28.14
C PRO A 100 36.72 25.91 -27.76
N GLN A 101 37.22 26.77 -28.67
CA GLN A 101 38.39 27.62 -28.46
C GLN A 101 38.08 28.96 -27.76
N MET A 102 36.82 29.18 -27.35
CA MET A 102 36.37 30.42 -26.73
C MET A 102 36.04 30.24 -25.25
N HIS A 103 35.84 31.35 -24.53
CA HIS A 103 35.26 31.31 -23.18
C HIS A 103 33.77 30.91 -23.27
N LEU A 104 33.48 29.68 -22.87
CA LEU A 104 32.14 29.08 -23.02
C LEU A 104 31.18 29.51 -21.88
N PRO A 105 29.88 29.66 -22.17
CA PRO A 105 28.86 29.85 -21.14
C PRO A 105 28.81 28.66 -20.17
N GLU A 106 28.54 28.92 -18.89
CA GLU A 106 28.49 27.90 -17.84
C GLU A 106 27.21 27.97 -17.01
N ILE A 107 26.85 26.83 -16.40
CA ILE A 107 25.83 26.75 -15.36
C ILE A 107 26.41 26.13 -14.08
N CYS A 108 25.99 26.67 -12.93
CA CYS A 108 26.30 26.14 -11.59
C CYS A 108 25.20 26.53 -10.59
N GLY A 109 25.32 26.13 -9.32
CA GLY A 109 24.31 26.41 -8.29
C GLY A 109 23.09 25.48 -8.36
N SER A 110 22.08 25.74 -7.50
CA SER A 110 20.86 24.92 -7.39
C SER A 110 21.11 23.41 -7.17
N ARG A 111 22.15 23.05 -6.41
CA ARG A 111 22.60 21.65 -6.17
C ARG A 111 23.29 20.95 -7.35
N LEU A 112 23.74 21.67 -8.37
CA LEU A 112 24.74 21.12 -9.30
C LEU A 112 26.06 20.90 -8.55
N LYS A 113 26.66 19.71 -8.70
CA LYS A 113 27.86 19.31 -7.95
C LYS A 113 29.16 19.92 -8.46
N GLN A 114 29.11 20.55 -9.63
CA GLN A 114 30.24 21.14 -10.33
C GLN A 114 29.74 22.22 -11.29
N HIS A 115 30.67 22.95 -11.89
CA HIS A 115 30.40 23.80 -13.05
C HIS A 115 30.20 22.95 -14.29
N TYR A 116 29.29 23.38 -15.17
CA TYR A 116 29.05 22.72 -16.45
C TYR A 116 29.14 23.73 -17.59
N GLN A 117 30.06 23.49 -18.52
CA GLN A 117 30.29 24.31 -19.72
C GLN A 117 29.37 23.91 -20.86
N PHE A 118 28.80 24.88 -21.56
CA PHE A 118 27.93 24.68 -22.71
C PHE A 118 28.67 24.02 -23.87
N VAL A 119 28.04 23.04 -24.53
CA VAL A 119 28.63 22.31 -25.66
C VAL A 119 27.78 22.41 -26.92
N GLN A 120 26.47 22.21 -26.79
CA GLN A 120 25.55 22.26 -27.92
C GLN A 120 24.11 22.55 -27.48
N TYR A 121 23.28 23.02 -28.40
CA TYR A 121 21.83 22.90 -28.25
C TYR A 121 21.19 22.26 -29.49
N HIS A 122 20.04 21.63 -29.32
CA HIS A 122 19.27 21.06 -30.42
C HIS A 122 17.77 21.08 -30.15
N PHE A 123 16.99 20.93 -31.23
CA PHE A 123 15.54 21.03 -31.18
C PHE A 123 14.85 19.68 -31.39
N HIS A 124 13.79 19.46 -30.63
CA HIS A 124 12.78 18.43 -30.89
C HIS A 124 11.51 19.11 -31.37
N TRP A 125 10.87 18.54 -32.37
CA TRP A 125 9.61 19.02 -32.92
C TRP A 125 8.84 17.88 -33.58
N SER A 126 7.58 18.17 -33.86
CA SER A 126 6.76 17.38 -34.75
C SER A 126 6.15 18.31 -35.80
N GLN A 127 5.75 17.73 -36.93
CA GLN A 127 4.83 18.39 -37.86
C GLN A 127 3.49 18.75 -37.17
N ASN A 128 3.14 18.05 -36.09
CA ASN A 128 2.00 18.33 -35.24
C ASN A 128 2.35 19.27 -34.08
N ASP A 129 1.42 20.15 -33.71
CA ASP A 129 1.61 21.15 -32.65
C ASP A 129 1.57 20.54 -31.22
N ASN A 130 1.20 19.28 -31.07
CA ASN A 130 0.96 18.65 -29.75
C ASN A 130 1.82 17.39 -29.52
N GLU A 131 2.93 17.23 -30.24
CA GLU A 131 3.79 16.03 -30.14
C GLU A 131 5.29 16.34 -30.29
N GLY A 132 5.65 17.62 -30.22
CA GLY A 132 7.01 18.05 -30.55
C GLY A 132 7.99 18.07 -29.39
N SER A 133 7.51 18.02 -28.15
CA SER A 133 8.37 17.84 -26.98
C SER A 133 8.61 16.37 -26.67
N GLU A 134 9.80 16.04 -26.21
CA GLU A 134 10.16 14.71 -25.70
C GLU A 134 9.63 14.53 -24.29
N HIS A 135 9.81 15.53 -23.44
CA HIS A 135 9.19 15.56 -22.12
C HIS A 135 7.71 15.92 -22.22
N THR A 136 6.94 15.47 -21.24
CA THR A 136 5.57 15.92 -21.03
C THR A 136 5.43 16.58 -19.67
N ILE A 137 4.50 17.53 -19.55
CA ILE A 137 4.05 18.05 -18.25
C ILE A 137 2.60 17.61 -18.06
N ASP A 138 2.29 16.85 -17.01
CA ASP A 138 0.95 16.29 -16.77
C ASP A 138 0.40 15.54 -18.00
N GLY A 139 1.27 14.80 -18.68
CA GLY A 139 0.95 14.09 -19.93
C GLY A 139 0.76 15.00 -21.15
N HIS A 140 1.00 16.32 -21.04
CA HIS A 140 0.89 17.27 -22.14
C HIS A 140 2.23 17.49 -22.85
N HIS A 141 2.22 17.32 -24.17
CA HIS A 141 3.33 17.68 -25.05
C HIS A 141 3.21 19.13 -25.53
N TYR A 142 4.35 19.76 -25.79
CA TYR A 142 4.46 21.07 -26.42
C TYR A 142 4.80 20.94 -27.92
N PRO A 143 4.55 22.00 -28.73
CA PRO A 143 4.85 21.99 -30.17
C PRO A 143 6.30 21.71 -30.55
N ALA A 144 7.24 22.03 -29.67
CA ALA A 144 8.65 21.72 -29.80
C ALA A 144 9.33 21.83 -28.42
N GLU A 145 10.55 21.33 -28.33
CA GLU A 145 11.38 21.41 -27.12
C GLU A 145 12.83 21.68 -27.52
N LEU A 146 13.51 22.50 -26.73
CA LEU A 146 14.91 22.85 -26.92
C LEU A 146 15.74 22.25 -25.79
N HIS A 147 16.79 21.52 -26.13
CA HIS A 147 17.76 20.98 -25.17
C HIS A 147 19.07 21.74 -25.27
N LEU A 148 19.55 22.33 -24.17
CA LEU A 148 20.88 22.92 -24.06
C LEU A 148 21.78 21.99 -23.24
N VAL A 149 22.79 21.41 -23.88
CA VAL A 149 23.67 20.39 -23.29
C VAL A 149 24.96 21.01 -22.80
N HIS A 150 25.28 20.71 -21.54
CA HIS A 150 26.49 21.16 -20.86
C HIS A 150 27.30 19.98 -20.36
N ARG A 151 28.61 20.12 -20.35
CA ARG A 151 29.59 19.12 -19.89
C ARG A 151 30.27 19.58 -18.62
N GLY A 152 30.44 18.68 -17.66
CA GLY A 152 31.11 18.99 -16.39
C GLY A 152 32.55 19.46 -16.60
N VAL A 153 32.94 20.51 -15.88
CA VAL A 153 34.31 21.07 -15.93
C VAL A 153 35.28 20.17 -15.16
N SER A 154 34.88 19.71 -13.98
CA SER A 154 35.69 18.84 -13.13
C SER A 154 35.60 17.37 -13.53
N ASP A 155 34.40 16.91 -13.90
CA ASP A 155 34.12 15.58 -14.42
C ASP A 155 33.40 15.69 -15.78
N PRO A 156 34.17 15.64 -16.90
CA PRO A 156 33.66 15.73 -18.26
C PRO A 156 32.74 14.57 -18.67
N THR A 157 32.68 13.49 -17.87
CA THR A 157 31.79 12.35 -18.13
C THR A 157 30.35 12.63 -17.69
N LYS A 158 30.10 13.69 -16.90
CA LYS A 158 28.76 14.10 -16.48
C LYS A 158 28.23 15.23 -17.34
N LEU A 159 26.94 15.15 -17.66
CA LEU A 159 26.22 16.16 -18.43
C LEU A 159 25.16 16.84 -17.55
N ALA A 160 24.87 18.09 -17.88
CA ALA A 160 23.70 18.79 -17.39
C ALA A 160 22.93 19.34 -18.59
N VAL A 161 21.63 19.02 -18.68
CA VAL A 161 20.79 19.43 -19.81
C VAL A 161 19.67 20.33 -19.30
N LEU A 162 19.54 21.49 -19.94
CA LEU A 162 18.40 22.37 -19.76
C LEU A 162 17.39 22.08 -20.86
N ALA A 163 16.18 21.68 -20.48
CA ALA A 163 15.08 21.45 -21.40
C ALA A 163 14.09 22.62 -21.32
N VAL A 164 13.77 23.21 -22.46
CA VAL A 164 12.88 24.37 -22.57
C VAL A 164 11.76 24.05 -23.56
N PHE A 165 10.53 23.96 -23.07
CA PHE A 165 9.36 23.80 -23.93
C PHE A 165 9.15 25.03 -24.81
N LEU A 166 8.74 24.83 -26.06
CA LEU A 166 8.40 25.89 -27.00
C LEU A 166 6.90 25.90 -27.26
N GLU A 167 6.24 27.00 -26.87
CA GLU A 167 4.79 27.15 -27.00
C GLU A 167 4.43 28.11 -28.13
N LEU A 168 3.45 27.72 -28.95
CA LEU A 168 2.98 28.54 -30.06
C LEU A 168 2.32 29.82 -29.56
N SER A 169 2.71 30.96 -30.14
CA SER A 169 2.14 32.26 -29.80
C SER A 169 1.97 33.17 -31.01
N ASN A 170 0.91 33.97 -30.99
CA ASN A 170 0.66 35.04 -31.96
C ASN A 170 1.54 36.29 -31.71
N LYS A 171 2.23 36.36 -30.56
CA LYS A 171 3.20 37.43 -30.26
C LYS A 171 4.53 37.15 -30.97
N LYS A 172 5.31 38.19 -31.32
CA LYS A 172 6.64 38.03 -31.96
C LYS A 172 7.55 37.14 -31.08
N GLY A 173 7.64 35.85 -31.41
CA GLY A 173 8.41 34.84 -30.68
C GLY A 173 9.92 35.12 -30.68
N LYS A 174 10.59 34.85 -29.55
CA LYS A 174 12.04 35.04 -29.38
C LYS A 174 12.83 33.73 -29.45
N ALA A 175 12.16 32.57 -29.39
CA ALA A 175 12.79 31.26 -29.29
C ALA A 175 13.86 30.97 -30.35
N LEU A 176 13.62 31.38 -31.60
CA LEU A 176 14.53 31.17 -32.73
C LEU A 176 15.23 32.44 -33.23
N LYS A 177 15.31 33.54 -32.46
CA LYS A 177 16.02 34.75 -32.92
C LYS A 177 17.44 34.72 -32.34
N PRO A 178 18.45 34.14 -33.04
CA PRO A 178 18.85 34.42 -34.43
C PRO A 178 18.73 33.26 -35.45
N ASP A 179 18.50 32.02 -35.01
CA ASP A 179 18.50 30.82 -35.88
C ASP A 179 17.48 30.89 -37.04
N ALA A 180 16.37 31.62 -36.86
CA ALA A 180 15.31 31.77 -37.86
C ALA A 180 15.79 32.40 -39.17
N TYR A 181 16.86 33.21 -39.13
CA TYR A 181 17.48 33.77 -40.33
C TYR A 181 18.35 32.74 -41.06
N VAL A 182 18.78 31.70 -40.35
CA VAL A 182 19.76 30.72 -40.83
C VAL A 182 19.11 29.39 -41.25
N LEU A 183 18.06 28.97 -40.55
CA LEU A 183 17.34 27.72 -40.82
C LEU A 183 16.95 27.49 -42.30
N PRO A 184 16.56 28.51 -43.09
CA PRO A 184 16.32 28.33 -44.52
C PRO A 184 17.52 27.83 -45.34
N PHE A 185 18.75 28.05 -44.86
CA PHE A 185 19.99 27.69 -45.55
C PHE A 185 20.56 26.33 -45.15
N ILE A 186 19.95 25.66 -44.16
CA ILE A 186 20.36 24.34 -43.69
C ILE A 186 19.20 23.34 -43.72
N GLN A 187 18.32 23.43 -44.72
CA GLN A 187 17.13 22.58 -44.80
C GLN A 187 17.44 21.13 -45.16
N ASP A 188 18.49 20.88 -45.94
CA ASP A 188 18.84 19.53 -46.39
C ASP A 188 19.90 18.90 -45.46
N TYR A 189 19.90 17.57 -45.39
CA TYR A 189 20.83 16.79 -44.57
C TYR A 189 22.29 17.17 -44.85
N THR A 190 23.11 17.25 -43.80
CA THR A 190 24.54 17.65 -43.80
C THR A 190 24.85 19.10 -44.17
N GLN A 191 23.84 19.94 -44.42
CA GLN A 191 24.07 21.36 -44.56
C GLN A 191 24.44 21.98 -43.20
N GLU A 192 25.51 22.76 -43.21
CA GLU A 192 26.06 23.44 -42.05
C GLU A 192 26.23 24.93 -42.36
N LEU A 193 25.99 25.79 -41.37
CA LEU A 193 26.30 27.21 -41.47
C LEU A 193 27.08 27.68 -40.24
N GLN A 194 28.15 28.42 -40.50
CA GLN A 194 28.90 29.13 -39.47
C GLN A 194 28.06 30.26 -38.88
N ILE A 195 27.97 30.30 -37.57
CA ILE A 195 27.29 31.34 -36.80
C ILE A 195 28.35 32.13 -36.05
N GLU A 196 28.51 33.41 -36.42
CA GLU A 196 29.49 34.30 -35.78
C GLU A 196 28.97 34.89 -34.47
N LYS A 197 27.65 35.00 -34.31
CA LYS A 197 27.03 35.67 -33.16
C LYS A 197 25.79 34.92 -32.68
N GLN A 198 25.94 34.10 -31.64
CA GLN A 198 24.84 33.47 -30.93
C GLN A 198 24.85 33.88 -29.45
N GLN A 199 23.68 34.06 -28.84
CA GLN A 199 23.56 34.37 -27.41
C GLN A 199 22.54 33.44 -26.75
N LEU A 200 22.97 32.64 -25.78
CA LEU A 200 22.12 31.63 -25.12
C LEU A 200 21.04 32.24 -24.22
N LYS A 201 21.19 33.49 -23.77
CA LYS A 201 20.16 34.18 -22.98
C LYS A 201 18.77 34.21 -23.65
N PHE A 202 18.72 34.18 -24.99
CA PHE A 202 17.47 34.17 -25.74
C PHE A 202 16.80 32.80 -25.83
N LYS A 203 17.50 31.75 -25.38
CA LYS A 203 17.04 30.35 -25.33
C LYS A 203 16.43 29.95 -23.99
N LEU A 204 16.41 30.88 -23.03
CA LEU A 204 15.89 30.66 -21.69
C LEU A 204 14.54 31.37 -21.50
N PRO A 205 13.62 30.80 -20.68
CA PRO A 205 12.40 31.48 -20.29
C PRO A 205 12.69 32.67 -19.35
N ARG A 206 11.66 33.50 -19.11
CA ARG A 206 11.78 34.70 -18.27
C ARG A 206 12.06 34.33 -16.81
N LYS A 207 11.30 33.38 -16.24
CA LYS A 207 11.48 32.89 -14.88
C LYS A 207 12.45 31.71 -14.86
N LYS A 208 13.74 32.04 -14.83
CA LYS A 208 14.84 31.06 -14.78
C LYS A 208 14.89 30.19 -13.51
N GLN A 209 14.04 30.48 -12.52
CA GLN A 209 13.92 29.71 -11.28
C GLN A 209 12.80 28.65 -11.34
N SER A 210 11.98 28.65 -12.40
CA SER A 210 10.83 27.76 -12.55
C SER A 210 11.18 26.54 -13.38
N PHE A 211 11.79 25.52 -12.77
CA PHE A 211 12.13 24.26 -13.43
C PHE A 211 12.01 23.07 -12.47
N LEU A 212 11.80 21.88 -13.04
CA LEU A 212 11.87 20.61 -12.35
C LEU A 212 13.23 19.95 -12.63
N ARG A 213 13.82 19.30 -11.63
CA ARG A 213 15.14 18.67 -11.74
C ARG A 213 15.08 17.19 -11.44
N TYR A 214 15.71 16.40 -12.29
CA TYR A 214 15.87 14.97 -12.09
C TYR A 214 17.19 14.47 -12.70
N LYS A 215 17.67 13.31 -12.25
CA LYS A 215 18.80 12.63 -12.89
C LYS A 215 18.22 11.69 -13.94
N GLY A 216 18.80 11.69 -15.13
CA GLY A 216 18.28 10.94 -16.26
C GLY A 216 19.37 10.51 -17.24
N SER A 217 18.92 10.05 -18.41
CA SER A 217 19.79 9.70 -19.53
C SER A 217 19.76 10.74 -20.64
N LEU A 218 20.59 10.56 -21.67
CA LEU A 218 20.34 11.17 -22.96
C LEU A 218 19.08 10.56 -23.58
N THR A 219 18.24 11.39 -24.20
CA THR A 219 17.02 10.94 -24.90
C THR A 219 17.30 10.29 -26.26
N THR A 220 18.57 10.19 -26.64
CA THR A 220 19.06 9.64 -27.90
C THR A 220 20.36 8.84 -27.66
N PRO A 221 20.77 7.95 -28.58
CA PRO A 221 22.01 7.18 -28.44
C PRO A 221 23.22 8.08 -28.14
N PRO A 222 24.07 7.73 -27.16
CA PRO A 222 24.19 6.43 -26.50
C PRO A 222 23.29 6.21 -25.26
N CYS A 223 22.23 7.00 -25.06
CA CYS A 223 21.27 6.87 -23.96
C CYS A 223 21.91 6.80 -22.55
N THR A 224 23.08 7.41 -22.36
CA THR A 224 23.87 7.26 -21.13
C THR A 224 23.25 8.01 -19.95
N GLU A 225 23.16 7.36 -18.80
CA GLU A 225 22.62 7.91 -17.53
C GLU A 225 23.62 8.77 -16.75
N ASN A 226 24.20 9.73 -17.44
CA ASN A 226 25.12 10.69 -16.89
C ASN A 226 24.55 12.12 -16.89
N VAL A 227 23.24 12.27 -17.08
CA VAL A 227 22.58 13.56 -17.29
C VAL A 227 21.85 14.04 -16.03
N VAL A 228 22.07 15.30 -15.66
CA VAL A 228 21.20 16.04 -14.72
C VAL A 228 20.29 16.96 -15.53
N TRP A 229 19.01 16.62 -15.60
CA TRP A 229 17.99 17.39 -16.31
C TRP A 229 17.46 18.54 -15.47
N SER A 230 17.28 19.70 -16.09
CA SER A 230 16.52 20.82 -15.54
C SER A 230 15.49 21.25 -16.58
N VAL A 231 14.24 20.83 -16.40
CA VAL A 231 13.16 21.05 -17.35
C VAL A 231 12.35 22.26 -16.91
N PHE A 232 12.41 23.33 -17.69
CA PHE A 232 11.71 24.57 -17.37
C PHE A 232 10.20 24.41 -17.52
N THR A 233 9.46 24.83 -16.49
CA THR A 233 7.99 24.73 -16.49
C THR A 233 7.33 25.94 -17.15
N GLU A 234 8.07 27.05 -17.33
CA GLU A 234 7.64 28.17 -18.18
C GLU A 234 8.16 27.95 -19.61
N PRO A 235 7.27 27.85 -20.61
CA PRO A 235 7.68 27.67 -22.00
C PRO A 235 8.21 28.98 -22.61
N LEU A 236 9.04 28.84 -23.65
CA LEU A 236 9.48 29.94 -24.48
C LEU A 236 8.59 30.09 -25.71
N LEU A 237 8.14 31.31 -25.99
CA LEU A 237 7.19 31.53 -27.08
C LEU A 237 7.85 31.46 -28.46
N ILE A 238 7.27 30.65 -29.34
CA ILE A 238 7.62 30.50 -30.75
C ILE A 238 6.44 30.89 -31.65
N SER A 239 6.68 31.61 -32.73
CA SER A 239 5.63 31.90 -33.72
C SER A 239 5.44 30.74 -34.69
N LYS A 240 4.26 30.62 -35.31
CA LYS A 240 3.99 29.56 -36.29
C LYS A 240 4.98 29.58 -37.46
N SER A 241 5.33 30.77 -37.95
CA SER A 241 6.34 30.93 -39.02
C SER A 241 7.71 30.43 -38.59
N GLN A 242 8.13 30.71 -37.36
CA GLN A 242 9.38 30.19 -36.79
C GLN A 242 9.35 28.66 -36.62
N LEU A 243 8.25 28.08 -36.10
CA LEU A 243 8.13 26.63 -35.97
C LEU A 243 8.14 25.94 -37.34
N ASN A 244 7.55 26.55 -38.36
CA ASN A 244 7.57 26.04 -39.72
C ASN A 244 8.99 25.98 -40.31
N LEU A 245 9.92 26.83 -39.86
CA LEU A 245 11.32 26.72 -40.28
C LEU A 245 11.95 25.42 -39.81
N LEU A 246 11.65 24.96 -38.59
CA LEU A 246 12.08 23.64 -38.10
C LEU A 246 11.37 22.51 -38.86
N ARG A 247 10.09 22.68 -39.19
CA ARG A 247 9.31 21.69 -39.94
C ARG A 247 9.72 21.52 -41.39
N ASN A 248 10.40 22.51 -41.97
CA ASN A 248 10.94 22.46 -43.33
C ASN A 248 12.31 21.74 -43.41
N ILE A 249 12.87 21.35 -42.26
CA ILE A 249 14.11 20.57 -42.20
C ILE A 249 13.86 19.15 -42.68
N LYS A 250 14.75 18.66 -43.55
CA LYS A 250 14.68 17.35 -44.16
C LYS A 250 15.73 16.40 -43.59
N ASP A 251 15.38 15.13 -43.61
CA ASP A 251 16.27 14.02 -43.26
C ASP A 251 17.23 13.66 -44.42
N SER A 252 18.02 12.61 -44.21
CA SER A 252 18.97 12.09 -45.21
C SER A 252 18.32 11.56 -46.49
N GLN A 253 17.01 11.33 -46.51
CA GLN A 253 16.24 10.90 -47.67
C GLN A 253 15.56 12.07 -48.39
N LYS A 254 15.86 13.32 -47.99
CA LYS A 254 15.23 14.55 -48.49
C LYS A 254 13.73 14.64 -48.14
N CYS A 255 13.27 13.86 -47.18
CA CYS A 255 11.90 13.94 -46.66
C CYS A 255 11.86 14.87 -45.45
N LEU A 256 10.74 15.59 -45.26
CA LEU A 256 10.55 16.40 -44.05
C LEU A 256 10.59 15.50 -42.81
N ILE A 257 11.32 15.92 -41.77
CA ILE A 257 11.34 15.22 -40.49
C ILE A 257 9.93 15.29 -39.90
N GLN A 258 9.25 14.15 -39.85
CA GLN A 258 7.84 14.05 -39.41
C GLN A 258 7.69 14.29 -37.90
N LYS A 259 8.60 13.70 -37.13
CA LYS A 259 8.65 13.75 -35.66
C LYS A 259 10.01 13.25 -35.20
N ASN A 260 10.53 13.80 -34.10
CA ASN A 260 11.74 13.30 -33.44
C ASN A 260 11.57 13.11 -31.91
N THR A 261 10.52 12.38 -31.50
CA THR A 261 10.17 12.00 -30.09
C THR A 261 9.43 10.62 -30.00
N GLU A 262 9.34 9.95 -28.84
CA GLU A 262 8.79 8.57 -28.59
C GLU A 262 7.24 8.47 -28.40
N LYS A 263 6.60 7.26 -28.39
CA LYS A 263 5.12 7.03 -28.32
C LYS A 263 4.62 5.80 -27.49
N PRO A 264 3.32 5.76 -27.06
CA PRO A 264 2.63 4.57 -26.48
C PRO A 264 2.08 3.55 -27.53
N ILE A 265 2.07 2.25 -27.21
CA ILE A 265 2.23 1.15 -28.20
C ILE A 265 1.05 0.14 -28.32
N LEU A 266 0.15 0.01 -27.34
CA LEU A 266 -0.76 -1.15 -27.22
C LEU A 266 -1.71 -1.38 -28.41
N ALA A 267 -2.53 -0.39 -28.76
CA ALA A 267 -3.53 -0.54 -29.83
C ALA A 267 -2.90 -0.81 -31.20
N GLU A 268 -1.72 -0.23 -31.46
CA GLU A 268 -0.99 -0.47 -32.69
C GLU A 268 -0.44 -1.89 -32.76
N SER A 269 0.09 -2.43 -31.66
CA SER A 269 0.54 -3.83 -31.59
C SER A 269 -0.60 -4.81 -31.85
N ILE A 270 -1.77 -4.62 -31.25
CA ILE A 270 -2.94 -5.48 -31.47
C ILE A 270 -3.42 -5.38 -32.92
N ALA A 271 -3.51 -4.16 -33.48
CA ALA A 271 -3.90 -3.96 -34.87
C ALA A 271 -2.94 -4.65 -35.85
N LYS A 272 -1.62 -4.56 -35.60
CA LYS A 272 -0.59 -5.25 -36.39
C LYS A 272 -0.76 -6.77 -36.34
N ILE A 273 -1.04 -7.34 -35.16
CA ILE A 273 -1.28 -8.79 -35.00
C ILE A 273 -2.55 -9.24 -35.75
N LEU A 274 -3.67 -8.53 -35.58
CA LEU A 274 -4.96 -8.91 -36.18
C LEU A 274 -4.99 -8.72 -37.70
N SER A 275 -4.16 -7.81 -38.22
CA SER A 275 -4.07 -7.52 -39.66
C SER A 275 -2.94 -8.26 -40.36
N ASP A 276 -2.17 -9.10 -39.65
CA ASP A 276 -0.93 -9.71 -40.15
C ASP A 276 0.04 -8.66 -40.75
N GLY A 277 0.14 -7.52 -40.07
CA GLY A 277 0.95 -6.36 -40.46
C GLY A 277 0.36 -5.49 -41.57
N LYS A 278 -0.85 -5.78 -42.06
CA LYS A 278 -1.48 -5.10 -43.20
C LYS A 278 -2.44 -3.97 -42.81
N CYS A 279 -2.23 -3.32 -41.67
CA CYS A 279 -3.02 -2.16 -41.26
C CYS A 279 -2.44 -0.84 -41.73
N HIS A 280 -3.31 0.11 -42.08
CA HIS A 280 -2.95 1.50 -42.32
C HIS A 280 -3.23 2.33 -41.08
N THR A 281 -2.20 2.94 -40.48
CA THR A 281 -2.34 3.77 -39.28
C THR A 281 -2.34 5.25 -39.64
N ARG A 282 -3.38 5.97 -39.20
CA ARG A 282 -3.46 7.44 -39.26
C ARG A 282 -3.46 8.04 -37.86
N LYS A 283 -3.16 9.33 -37.77
CA LYS A 283 -3.27 10.07 -36.50
C LYS A 283 -4.74 10.37 -36.18
N GLY A 284 -5.12 10.24 -34.91
CA GLY A 284 -6.39 10.74 -34.40
C GLY A 284 -6.38 12.27 -34.29
N TRP A 285 -7.53 12.92 -34.42
CA TRP A 285 -7.60 14.39 -34.38
C TRP A 285 -7.26 14.98 -32.99
N ASN A 286 -7.32 14.17 -31.93
CA ASN A 286 -6.91 14.58 -30.58
C ASN A 286 -5.38 14.69 -30.41
N GLY A 287 -4.59 14.27 -31.41
CA GLY A 287 -3.13 14.37 -31.40
C GLY A 287 -2.42 13.38 -30.47
N ALA A 288 -3.11 12.74 -29.52
CA ALA A 288 -2.54 11.71 -28.67
C ALA A 288 -2.67 10.32 -29.29
N CYS A 289 -3.88 9.94 -29.71
CA CYS A 289 -4.18 8.60 -30.18
C CYS A 289 -3.89 8.43 -31.68
N SER A 290 -3.69 7.18 -32.08
CA SER A 290 -3.64 6.75 -33.48
C SER A 290 -4.86 5.88 -33.81
N VAL A 291 -5.21 5.78 -35.09
CA VAL A 291 -6.28 4.93 -35.60
C VAL A 291 -5.71 4.00 -36.67
N SER A 292 -5.71 2.70 -36.41
CA SER A 292 -5.26 1.67 -37.33
C SER A 292 -6.45 1.00 -38.02
N GLU A 293 -6.47 1.06 -39.34
CA GLU A 293 -7.58 0.59 -40.17
C GLU A 293 -7.14 -0.59 -41.04
N PHE A 294 -7.98 -1.62 -41.14
CA PHE A 294 -7.72 -2.80 -41.97
C PHE A 294 -9.02 -3.52 -42.31
N THR A 295 -9.00 -4.42 -43.29
CA THR A 295 -10.14 -5.28 -43.63
C THR A 295 -9.90 -6.68 -43.08
N GLY A 296 -10.93 -7.30 -42.52
CA GLY A 296 -10.84 -8.68 -42.03
C GLY A 296 -12.21 -9.33 -41.90
N ASN A 297 -12.25 -10.59 -41.48
CA ASN A 297 -13.50 -11.30 -41.24
C ASN A 297 -13.99 -11.04 -39.80
N PHE A 298 -15.27 -10.70 -39.64
CA PHE A 298 -15.98 -10.68 -38.36
C PHE A 298 -17.29 -11.46 -38.52
N GLN A 299 -17.48 -12.52 -37.74
CA GLN A 299 -18.71 -13.34 -37.75
C GLN A 299 -19.13 -13.81 -39.17
N GLY A 300 -18.16 -14.21 -39.99
CA GLY A 300 -18.39 -14.71 -41.35
C GLY A 300 -18.60 -13.62 -42.40
N ARG A 301 -18.39 -12.35 -42.06
CA ARG A 301 -18.56 -11.21 -42.97
C ARG A 301 -17.26 -10.43 -43.10
N SER A 302 -16.98 -9.92 -44.30
CA SER A 302 -15.88 -8.98 -44.50
C SER A 302 -16.25 -7.62 -43.90
N MET A 303 -15.47 -7.14 -42.95
CA MET A 303 -15.68 -5.90 -42.21
C MET A 303 -14.44 -5.02 -42.26
N ARG A 304 -14.65 -3.70 -42.20
CA ARG A 304 -13.59 -2.72 -41.98
C ARG A 304 -13.38 -2.54 -40.48
N TYR A 305 -12.19 -2.88 -40.01
CA TYR A 305 -11.74 -2.65 -38.65
C TYR A 305 -11.16 -1.25 -38.50
N LYS A 306 -11.40 -0.68 -37.32
CA LYS A 306 -10.91 0.63 -36.91
C LYS A 306 -10.47 0.55 -35.46
N MET A 307 -9.18 0.26 -35.26
CA MET A 307 -8.58 0.11 -33.94
C MET A 307 -8.04 1.46 -33.47
N THR A 308 -8.39 1.87 -32.25
CA THR A 308 -7.82 3.06 -31.60
C THR A 308 -7.71 2.80 -30.08
N SER A 309 -7.29 3.80 -29.31
CA SER A 309 -7.05 3.67 -27.87
C SER A 309 -7.61 4.83 -27.07
N THR A 310 -7.72 4.61 -25.75
CA THR A 310 -7.76 5.67 -24.75
C THR A 310 -6.35 5.95 -24.24
N CYS A 311 -6.20 6.84 -23.26
CA CYS A 311 -4.95 7.12 -22.55
C CYS A 311 -5.15 6.89 -21.04
N GLY A 312 -5.51 5.66 -20.67
CA GLY A 312 -6.00 5.31 -19.33
C GLY A 312 -7.50 5.60 -19.21
N HIS A 313 -7.95 5.96 -18.00
CA HIS A 313 -9.33 6.38 -17.75
C HIS A 313 -9.73 7.55 -18.64
N VAL A 314 -10.91 7.45 -19.23
CA VAL A 314 -11.58 8.51 -19.99
C VAL A 314 -12.21 9.50 -19.03
N MET A 315 -12.78 9.00 -17.94
CA MET A 315 -13.49 9.78 -16.93
C MET A 315 -12.77 9.73 -15.57
N GLY A 316 -13.03 10.73 -14.74
CA GLY A 316 -12.65 10.77 -13.34
C GLY A 316 -13.84 11.24 -12.51
N LEU A 317 -13.91 10.77 -11.27
CA LEU A 317 -14.99 11.13 -10.36
C LEU A 317 -14.60 12.37 -9.54
N ASP A 318 -15.49 13.36 -9.48
CA ASP A 318 -15.32 14.56 -8.65
C ASP A 318 -16.66 15.00 -8.06
N PHE A 319 -16.66 15.98 -7.17
CA PHE A 319 -17.89 16.63 -6.75
C PHE A 319 -18.29 17.74 -7.73
N PRO A 320 -19.60 18.06 -7.81
CA PRO A 320 -20.10 19.26 -8.44
C PRO A 320 -19.38 20.51 -7.95
N MET A 321 -19.18 21.48 -8.85
CA MET A 321 -18.41 22.70 -8.57
C MET A 321 -18.81 23.40 -7.25
N LYS A 322 -20.09 23.35 -6.86
CA LYS A 322 -20.59 23.92 -5.60
C LYS A 322 -19.96 23.31 -4.34
N TYR A 323 -19.54 22.04 -4.40
CA TYR A 323 -18.92 21.31 -3.31
C TYR A 323 -17.38 21.31 -3.37
N ASN A 324 -16.76 21.94 -4.38
CA ASN A 324 -15.29 21.93 -4.53
C ASN A 324 -14.57 23.00 -3.70
N SER A 325 -15.31 23.94 -3.09
CA SER A 325 -14.73 24.92 -2.17
C SER A 325 -14.45 24.28 -0.81
N TRP A 326 -13.21 24.38 -0.32
CA TRP A 326 -12.80 23.82 0.97
C TRP A 326 -13.28 24.68 2.15
N ASP A 327 -13.45 25.99 1.93
CA ASP A 327 -13.82 26.95 2.98
C ASP A 327 -15.33 27.00 3.23
N ARG A 328 -16.14 26.81 2.18
CA ARG A 328 -17.58 27.07 2.19
C ARG A 328 -18.45 25.86 2.46
N VAL A 329 -17.89 24.65 2.37
CA VAL A 329 -18.62 23.39 2.41
C VAL A 329 -18.30 22.70 3.73
N ASP A 330 -19.32 22.30 4.48
CA ASP A 330 -19.11 21.44 5.64
C ASP A 330 -18.63 20.05 5.15
N PRO A 331 -17.50 19.53 5.66
CA PRO A 331 -17.02 18.20 5.27
C PRO A 331 -18.05 17.07 5.45
N THR A 332 -19.01 17.20 6.38
CA THR A 332 -20.10 16.22 6.57
C THR A 332 -21.03 16.12 5.35
N GLU A 333 -21.22 17.21 4.60
CA GLU A 333 -22.04 17.20 3.38
C GLU A 333 -21.43 16.31 2.30
N LEU A 334 -20.12 16.06 2.33
CA LEU A 334 -19.42 15.27 1.31
C LEU A 334 -19.79 13.79 1.33
N PHE A 335 -20.31 13.28 2.45
CA PHE A 335 -20.78 11.88 2.54
C PHE A 335 -22.04 11.64 1.71
N SER A 336 -22.93 12.64 1.58
CA SER A 336 -24.24 12.49 0.92
C SER A 336 -24.41 13.31 -0.36
N CYS A 337 -23.51 14.26 -0.64
CA CYS A 337 -23.62 15.11 -1.82
C CYS A 337 -23.55 14.31 -3.14
N PRO A 338 -24.16 14.80 -4.24
CA PRO A 338 -23.98 14.18 -5.55
C PRO A 338 -22.52 14.20 -6.01
N THR A 339 -22.13 13.22 -6.82
CA THR A 339 -20.86 13.15 -7.54
C THR A 339 -21.10 13.32 -9.04
N GLU A 340 -20.08 13.75 -9.78
CA GLU A 340 -20.12 13.91 -11.22
C GLU A 340 -18.88 13.29 -11.89
N ALA A 341 -19.10 12.63 -13.03
CA ALA A 341 -18.02 12.17 -13.88
C ALA A 341 -17.52 13.35 -14.74
N LYS A 342 -16.21 13.61 -14.71
CA LYS A 342 -15.52 14.60 -15.52
C LYS A 342 -14.52 13.91 -16.44
N GLU A 343 -14.18 14.51 -17.57
CA GLU A 343 -13.06 14.01 -18.36
C GLU A 343 -11.78 13.99 -17.52
N ALA A 344 -11.12 12.84 -17.44
CA ALA A 344 -9.89 12.68 -16.66
C ALA A 344 -8.78 13.62 -17.16
N ASN A 345 -8.73 13.84 -18.48
CA ASN A 345 -7.88 14.84 -19.10
C ASN A 345 -8.67 15.63 -20.17
N PRO A 346 -9.27 16.78 -19.80
CA PRO A 346 -10.08 17.58 -20.71
C PRO A 346 -9.33 18.09 -21.95
N LYS A 347 -7.99 18.13 -21.92
CA LYS A 347 -7.18 18.54 -23.09
C LYS A 347 -7.23 17.51 -24.22
N LEU A 348 -7.42 16.23 -23.89
CA LEU A 348 -7.47 15.15 -24.87
C LEU A 348 -8.84 15.05 -25.55
N LYS A 349 -9.90 15.63 -24.96
CA LYS A 349 -11.28 15.53 -25.45
C LYS A 349 -11.66 14.09 -25.77
N MET A 350 -11.28 13.18 -24.87
CA MET A 350 -11.28 11.74 -25.15
C MET A 350 -12.68 11.20 -25.50
N PRO A 351 -13.77 11.56 -24.79
CA PRO A 351 -15.11 11.13 -25.18
C PRO A 351 -15.50 11.59 -26.58
N ALA A 352 -15.21 12.85 -26.93
CA ALA A 352 -15.49 13.39 -28.25
C ALA A 352 -14.67 12.67 -29.34
N PHE A 353 -13.41 12.34 -29.05
CA PHE A 353 -12.56 11.59 -29.96
C PHE A 353 -13.13 10.20 -30.23
N LEU A 354 -13.42 9.43 -29.18
CA LEU A 354 -14.02 8.10 -29.31
C LEU A 354 -15.35 8.14 -30.07
N SER A 355 -16.22 9.09 -29.71
CA SER A 355 -17.52 9.31 -30.36
C SER A 355 -17.38 9.58 -31.87
N SER A 356 -16.44 10.43 -32.26
CA SER A 356 -16.19 10.71 -33.68
C SER A 356 -15.66 9.50 -34.44
N GLU A 357 -14.80 8.69 -33.80
CA GLU A 357 -14.23 7.51 -34.44
C GLU A 357 -15.22 6.34 -34.50
N ALA A 358 -16.21 6.32 -33.61
CA ALA A 358 -17.31 5.35 -33.60
C ALA A 358 -18.45 5.66 -34.59
N THR A 359 -18.43 6.84 -35.23
CA THR A 359 -19.43 7.21 -36.23
C THR A 359 -19.39 6.22 -37.41
N ASN A 360 -20.57 5.71 -37.81
CA ASN A 360 -20.75 4.66 -38.83
C ASN A 360 -20.13 3.29 -38.46
N CYS A 361 -19.83 3.02 -37.19
CA CYS A 361 -19.44 1.69 -36.73
C CYS A 361 -20.68 0.88 -36.31
N ASP A 362 -20.75 -0.37 -36.77
CA ASP A 362 -21.85 -1.30 -36.44
C ASP A 362 -21.60 -2.11 -35.17
N PHE A 363 -20.32 -2.34 -34.83
CA PHE A 363 -19.89 -3.17 -33.70
C PHE A 363 -18.79 -2.47 -32.90
N LEU A 364 -18.74 -2.74 -31.59
CA LEU A 364 -17.68 -2.30 -30.69
C LEU A 364 -17.00 -3.51 -30.08
N VAL A 365 -15.68 -3.62 -30.22
CA VAL A 365 -14.88 -4.67 -29.58
C VAL A 365 -13.86 -4.02 -28.64
N LEU A 366 -13.95 -4.35 -27.36
CA LEU A 366 -13.17 -3.73 -26.29
C LEU A 366 -11.89 -4.52 -26.01
N TRP A 367 -10.75 -3.87 -26.22
CA TRP A 367 -9.39 -4.43 -26.11
C TRP A 367 -8.57 -3.81 -24.97
N LEU A 368 -9.23 -3.31 -23.95
CA LEU A 368 -8.58 -2.78 -22.75
C LEU A 368 -7.91 -3.90 -21.94
N ASP A 369 -7.00 -3.56 -21.05
CA ASP A 369 -6.38 -4.54 -20.16
C ASP A 369 -7.47 -5.30 -19.35
N CYS A 370 -7.23 -6.55 -18.99
CA CYS A 370 -8.28 -7.46 -18.50
C CYS A 370 -8.38 -7.56 -16.97
N ASP A 371 -8.11 -6.44 -16.29
CA ASP A 371 -8.41 -6.25 -14.86
C ASP A 371 -9.70 -5.44 -14.65
N LYS A 372 -10.07 -5.24 -13.38
CA LYS A 372 -11.28 -4.49 -13.01
C LYS A 372 -11.24 -3.04 -13.48
N GLU A 373 -10.08 -2.38 -13.43
CA GLU A 373 -9.92 -1.00 -13.93
C GLU A 373 -10.16 -0.96 -15.45
N GLY A 374 -9.61 -1.91 -16.22
CA GLY A 374 -9.86 -2.03 -17.64
C GLY A 374 -11.32 -2.35 -17.99
N GLU A 375 -12.02 -3.15 -17.19
CA GLU A 375 -13.48 -3.32 -17.31
C GLU A 375 -14.23 -2.02 -16.99
N ASN A 376 -13.82 -1.22 -16.00
CA ASN A 376 -14.44 0.08 -15.73
C ASN A 376 -14.30 1.03 -16.92
N ILE A 377 -13.09 1.13 -17.48
CA ILE A 377 -12.83 1.93 -18.69
C ILE A 377 -13.63 1.40 -19.89
N CYS A 378 -13.93 0.09 -19.98
CA CYS A 378 -14.82 -0.44 -21.02
C CYS A 378 -16.18 0.27 -20.99
N PHE A 379 -16.76 0.46 -19.81
CA PHE A 379 -18.07 1.13 -19.68
C PHE A 379 -17.98 2.65 -19.92
N GLU A 380 -16.86 3.30 -19.58
CA GLU A 380 -16.61 4.69 -19.98
C GLU A 380 -16.54 4.84 -21.51
N VAL A 381 -15.88 3.90 -22.20
CA VAL A 381 -15.81 3.87 -23.68
C VAL A 381 -17.19 3.62 -24.28
N ILE A 382 -17.94 2.65 -23.75
CA ILE A 382 -19.33 2.37 -24.19
C ILE A 382 -20.18 3.65 -24.05
N ASP A 383 -20.08 4.35 -22.91
CA ASP A 383 -20.83 5.57 -22.66
C ASP A 383 -20.47 6.70 -23.66
N ALA A 384 -19.18 6.84 -23.98
CA ALA A 384 -18.69 7.82 -24.93
C ALA A 384 -19.17 7.57 -26.37
N VAL A 385 -19.33 6.31 -26.78
CA VAL A 385 -19.63 5.95 -28.18
C VAL A 385 -21.09 5.61 -28.48
N LYS A 386 -21.89 5.28 -27.46
CA LYS A 386 -23.26 4.75 -27.60
C LYS A 386 -24.18 5.58 -28.50
N SER A 387 -24.01 6.91 -28.48
CA SER A 387 -24.87 7.84 -29.22
C SER A 387 -24.46 8.01 -30.69
N SER A 388 -23.25 7.59 -31.06
CA SER A 388 -22.64 7.83 -32.38
C SER A 388 -22.56 6.57 -33.24
N MET A 389 -22.63 5.40 -32.62
CA MET A 389 -22.68 4.12 -33.34
C MET A 389 -24.01 3.93 -34.10
N ASN A 390 -23.97 3.08 -35.12
CA ASN A 390 -25.20 2.68 -35.82
C ASN A 390 -26.13 1.92 -34.87
N LYS A 391 -27.42 2.25 -34.89
CA LYS A 391 -28.40 1.60 -34.01
C LYS A 391 -28.57 0.13 -34.42
N PRO A 392 -28.42 -0.81 -33.48
CA PRO A 392 -28.63 -2.23 -33.78
C PRO A 392 -30.12 -2.51 -34.03
N LYS A 393 -30.41 -3.54 -34.83
CA LYS A 393 -31.79 -3.93 -35.18
C LYS A 393 -32.65 -4.28 -33.96
N SER A 394 -32.04 -4.77 -32.89
CA SER A 394 -32.71 -5.12 -31.63
C SER A 394 -33.08 -3.90 -30.76
N GLY A 395 -32.54 -2.72 -31.06
CA GLY A 395 -32.66 -1.52 -30.23
C GLY A 395 -31.76 -1.51 -28.99
N ASN A 396 -31.09 -2.62 -28.65
CA ASN A 396 -30.17 -2.70 -27.51
C ASN A 396 -28.70 -2.65 -27.98
N LEU A 397 -27.97 -1.60 -27.61
CA LEU A 397 -26.55 -1.43 -27.97
C LEU A 397 -25.69 -2.61 -27.53
N MET A 398 -25.97 -3.20 -26.35
CA MET A 398 -25.14 -4.26 -25.79
C MET A 398 -25.11 -5.52 -26.66
N ASP A 399 -26.04 -5.69 -27.59
CA ASP A 399 -26.04 -6.83 -28.53
C ASP A 399 -24.85 -6.76 -29.50
N VAL A 400 -24.39 -5.56 -29.83
CA VAL A 400 -23.26 -5.30 -30.76
C VAL A 400 -21.96 -4.88 -30.07
N VAL A 401 -21.94 -4.88 -28.73
CA VAL A 401 -20.74 -4.66 -27.91
C VAL A 401 -20.12 -6.00 -27.51
N PHE A 402 -18.82 -6.12 -27.66
CA PHE A 402 -18.03 -7.31 -27.35
C PHE A 402 -16.78 -6.94 -26.57
N ARG A 403 -16.29 -7.90 -25.79
CA ARG A 403 -15.10 -7.78 -24.95
C ARG A 403 -14.11 -8.88 -25.31
N ALA A 404 -12.90 -8.49 -25.69
CA ALA A 404 -11.78 -9.42 -25.87
C ALA A 404 -11.10 -9.65 -24.51
N ARG A 405 -10.86 -10.92 -24.15
CA ARG A 405 -10.13 -11.30 -22.93
C ARG A 405 -8.78 -11.89 -23.30
N PHE A 406 -7.70 -11.31 -22.76
CA PHE A 406 -6.32 -11.70 -23.03
C PHE A 406 -5.44 -11.38 -21.83
N SER A 407 -4.35 -12.13 -21.68
CA SER A 407 -3.35 -12.03 -20.60
C SER A 407 -1.94 -11.77 -21.12
N ALA A 408 -1.70 -11.83 -22.43
CA ALA A 408 -0.46 -11.37 -23.06
C ALA A 408 -0.69 -10.86 -24.48
N ILE A 409 0.21 -10.00 -24.95
CA ILE A 409 0.22 -9.47 -26.31
C ILE A 409 1.04 -10.40 -27.20
N SER A 410 0.49 -11.57 -27.47
CA SER A 410 1.08 -12.56 -28.38
C SER A 410 0.13 -12.86 -29.53
N GLU A 411 0.68 -13.26 -30.68
CA GLU A 411 -0.12 -13.57 -31.86
C GLU A 411 -1.20 -14.64 -31.58
N LYS A 412 -0.80 -15.73 -30.92
CA LYS A 412 -1.68 -16.83 -30.53
C LYS A 412 -2.85 -16.34 -29.68
N GLU A 413 -2.55 -15.54 -28.67
CA GLU A 413 -3.53 -15.13 -27.66
C GLU A 413 -4.49 -14.05 -28.17
N ILE A 414 -3.98 -13.05 -28.89
CA ILE A 414 -4.81 -11.99 -29.48
C ILE A 414 -5.73 -12.56 -30.57
N LYS A 415 -5.24 -13.45 -31.43
CA LYS A 415 -6.09 -14.12 -32.44
C LYS A 415 -7.14 -15.02 -31.79
N HIS A 416 -6.81 -15.71 -30.69
CA HIS A 416 -7.76 -16.51 -29.93
C HIS A 416 -8.84 -15.64 -29.24
N ALA A 417 -8.44 -14.55 -28.60
CA ALA A 417 -9.37 -13.61 -27.95
C ALA A 417 -10.39 -13.05 -28.94
N MET A 418 -9.97 -12.78 -30.18
CA MET A 418 -10.85 -12.33 -31.26
C MET A 418 -11.87 -13.39 -31.71
N GLN A 419 -11.55 -14.67 -31.57
CA GLN A 419 -12.45 -15.78 -31.92
C GLN A 419 -13.46 -16.08 -30.81
N VAL A 420 -13.11 -15.82 -29.55
CA VAL A 420 -13.91 -16.16 -28.36
C VAL A 420 -14.28 -14.89 -27.59
N LEU A 421 -14.91 -13.94 -28.28
CA LEU A 421 -15.36 -12.70 -27.69
C LEU A 421 -16.48 -12.94 -26.66
N VAL A 422 -16.42 -12.21 -25.55
CA VAL A 422 -17.42 -12.25 -24.47
C VAL A 422 -18.15 -10.91 -24.37
N LYS A 423 -19.01 -10.75 -23.35
CA LYS A 423 -19.63 -9.46 -23.00
C LYS A 423 -18.83 -8.78 -21.87
N PRO A 424 -18.73 -7.45 -21.84
CA PRO A 424 -18.05 -6.73 -20.76
C PRO A 424 -18.80 -6.93 -19.43
N ASN A 425 -18.07 -6.96 -18.31
CA ASN A 425 -18.65 -7.27 -17.00
C ASN A 425 -19.01 -6.00 -16.22
N GLN A 426 -20.30 -5.66 -16.19
CA GLN A 426 -20.78 -4.46 -15.49
C GLN A 426 -20.57 -4.52 -13.98
N ASN A 427 -20.61 -5.72 -13.38
CA ASN A 427 -20.43 -5.87 -11.94
C ASN A 427 -18.99 -5.53 -11.51
N GLU A 428 -17.99 -5.94 -12.29
CA GLU A 428 -16.59 -5.55 -12.07
C GLU A 428 -16.41 -4.04 -12.20
N SER A 429 -16.99 -3.41 -13.23
CA SER A 429 -16.99 -1.96 -13.38
C SER A 429 -17.61 -1.22 -12.19
N LEU A 430 -18.79 -1.65 -11.72
CA LEU A 430 -19.47 -1.07 -10.57
C LEU A 430 -18.68 -1.21 -9.26
N SER A 431 -17.85 -2.26 -9.13
CA SER A 431 -16.96 -2.40 -7.98
C SER A 431 -15.87 -1.32 -7.97
N VAL A 432 -15.35 -0.93 -9.14
CA VAL A 432 -14.40 0.18 -9.27
C VAL A 432 -15.07 1.51 -8.99
N ASP A 433 -16.27 1.74 -9.53
CA ASP A 433 -17.04 2.96 -9.24
C ASP A 433 -17.31 3.12 -7.74
N ALA A 434 -17.70 2.04 -7.05
CA ALA A 434 -17.86 2.04 -5.59
C ALA A 434 -16.56 2.39 -4.88
N ARG A 435 -15.43 1.79 -5.29
CA ARG A 435 -14.11 2.09 -4.71
C ARG A 435 -13.76 3.57 -4.89
N GLN A 436 -13.87 4.09 -6.11
CA GLN A 436 -13.56 5.49 -6.43
C GLN A 436 -14.43 6.46 -5.62
N GLU A 437 -15.72 6.18 -5.51
CA GLU A 437 -16.66 7.03 -4.77
C GLU A 437 -16.41 7.00 -3.25
N LEU A 438 -16.18 5.81 -2.67
CA LEU A 438 -15.86 5.67 -1.26
C LEU A 438 -14.53 6.37 -0.92
N ASP A 439 -13.49 6.15 -1.73
CA ASP A 439 -12.17 6.76 -1.52
C ASP A 439 -12.25 8.29 -1.66
N LEU A 440 -13.01 8.82 -2.61
CA LEU A 440 -13.23 10.26 -2.80
C LEU A 440 -13.98 10.88 -1.61
N ARG A 441 -15.14 10.32 -1.24
CA ARG A 441 -15.99 10.87 -0.17
C ARG A 441 -15.27 10.86 1.18
N ILE A 442 -14.79 9.69 1.57
CA ILE A 442 -14.12 9.50 2.86
C ILE A 442 -12.80 10.28 2.88
N GLY A 443 -12.00 10.18 1.81
CA GLY A 443 -10.73 10.89 1.69
C GLY A 443 -10.89 12.40 1.80
N CYS A 444 -11.80 13.00 1.03
CA CYS A 444 -12.03 14.44 1.04
C CYS A 444 -12.64 14.93 2.35
N ALA A 445 -13.63 14.24 2.93
CA ALA A 445 -14.25 14.65 4.18
C ALA A 445 -13.22 14.79 5.31
N PHE A 446 -12.43 13.73 5.56
CA PHE A 446 -11.41 13.74 6.60
C PHE A 446 -10.23 14.68 6.29
N THR A 447 -9.81 14.74 5.02
CA THR A 447 -8.70 15.62 4.60
C THR A 447 -9.06 17.09 4.77
N ARG A 448 -10.24 17.51 4.31
CA ARG A 448 -10.69 18.91 4.42
C ARG A 448 -10.91 19.32 5.86
N PHE A 449 -11.52 18.43 6.66
CA PHE A 449 -11.68 18.67 8.09
C PHE A 449 -10.34 18.92 8.78
N GLN A 450 -9.36 18.02 8.62
CA GLN A 450 -8.06 18.15 9.27
C GLN A 450 -7.27 19.35 8.77
N THR A 451 -7.24 19.54 7.44
CA THR A 451 -6.51 20.67 6.84
C THR A 451 -7.08 21.97 7.39
N ARG A 452 -8.40 22.17 7.37
CA ARG A 452 -9.05 23.37 7.94
C ARG A 452 -8.84 23.49 9.45
N TYR A 453 -8.86 22.38 10.19
CA TYR A 453 -8.68 22.40 11.64
C TYR A 453 -7.25 22.80 12.04
N PHE A 454 -6.24 22.42 11.27
CA PHE A 454 -4.83 22.67 11.58
C PHE A 454 -4.22 23.86 10.85
N GLN A 455 -4.90 24.38 9.82
CA GLN A 455 -4.51 25.59 9.11
C GLN A 455 -4.32 26.75 10.10
N ASP A 456 -3.19 27.44 9.98
CA ASP A 456 -2.79 28.61 10.78
C ASP A 456 -2.65 28.37 12.30
N LYS A 457 -2.74 27.13 12.80
CA LYS A 457 -2.56 26.81 14.24
C LYS A 457 -1.11 26.59 14.65
N TYR A 458 -0.25 26.17 13.73
CA TYR A 458 1.15 25.83 14.02
C TYR A 458 2.06 26.45 12.96
N GLY A 459 2.99 27.32 13.37
CA GLY A 459 3.92 28.02 12.46
C GLY A 459 4.92 27.11 11.75
N ASP A 460 5.24 25.96 12.36
CA ASP A 460 6.23 24.99 11.85
C ASP A 460 5.59 23.84 11.05
N LEU A 461 4.26 23.83 10.93
CA LEU A 461 3.52 22.82 10.20
C LEU A 461 3.26 23.35 8.79
N ASP A 462 3.88 22.74 7.77
CA ASP A 462 3.49 22.96 6.38
C ASP A 462 2.07 22.41 6.17
N SER A 463 1.07 23.23 6.48
CA SER A 463 -0.35 22.89 6.50
C SER A 463 -0.96 22.79 5.09
N THR A 464 -0.14 22.76 4.03
CA THR A 464 -0.62 22.84 2.65
C THR A 464 -1.54 21.68 2.25
N CYS A 465 -1.41 20.49 2.85
CA CYS A 465 -2.47 19.45 2.84
C CYS A 465 -2.16 18.26 3.79
N ILE A 466 -2.85 18.17 4.93
CA ILE A 466 -2.89 16.94 5.74
C ILE A 466 -4.01 16.05 5.18
N SER A 467 -3.63 14.93 4.56
CA SER A 467 -4.58 13.99 3.97
C SER A 467 -4.85 12.75 4.80
N PHE A 468 -6.09 12.30 4.72
CA PHE A 468 -6.55 10.99 5.14
C PHE A 468 -6.95 10.17 3.92
N GLY A 469 -6.71 8.87 3.97
CA GLY A 469 -7.22 7.93 2.98
C GLY A 469 -7.56 6.60 3.64
N PRO A 470 -8.71 5.98 3.32
CA PRO A 470 -9.19 4.79 4.00
C PRO A 470 -8.24 3.59 3.91
N CYS A 471 -7.42 3.50 2.85
CA CYS A 471 -6.32 2.52 2.78
C CYS A 471 -4.95 3.11 3.14
N GLN A 472 -4.68 4.39 2.81
CA GLN A 472 -3.36 5.00 3.08
C GLN A 472 -3.07 5.07 4.59
N THR A 473 -4.09 5.35 5.41
CA THR A 473 -3.94 5.56 6.85
C THR A 473 -3.59 4.24 7.57
N PRO A 474 -4.29 3.11 7.33
CA PRO A 474 -3.85 1.80 7.83
C PRO A 474 -2.46 1.37 7.33
N THR A 475 -2.11 1.68 6.07
CA THR A 475 -0.77 1.41 5.54
C THR A 475 0.31 2.17 6.32
N LEU A 476 0.09 3.46 6.61
CA LEU A 476 0.98 4.27 7.46
C LEU A 476 1.04 3.72 8.90
N ALA A 477 -0.09 3.25 9.43
CA ALA A 477 -0.18 2.73 10.78
C ALA A 477 0.71 1.50 11.01
N PHE A 478 0.94 0.65 10.00
CA PHE A 478 1.93 -0.42 10.11
C PHE A 478 3.35 0.10 10.35
N CYS A 479 3.75 1.16 9.64
CA CYS A 479 5.06 1.79 9.81
C CYS A 479 5.20 2.44 11.18
N VAL A 480 4.18 3.17 11.64
CA VAL A 480 4.18 3.80 12.97
C VAL A 480 4.16 2.76 14.09
N LYS A 481 3.40 1.67 13.94
CA LYS A 481 3.43 0.57 14.91
C LYS A 481 4.82 -0.06 15.04
N ARG A 482 5.56 -0.24 13.93
CA ARG A 482 6.95 -0.71 13.99
C ARG A 482 7.86 0.33 14.64
N HIS A 483 7.66 1.61 14.38
CA HIS A 483 8.39 2.68 15.07
C HIS A 483 8.16 2.64 16.58
N ASP A 484 6.92 2.53 17.04
CA ASP A 484 6.59 2.45 18.47
C ASP A 484 7.23 1.22 19.12
N GLN A 485 7.24 0.08 18.43
CA GLN A 485 7.94 -1.13 18.89
C GLN A 485 9.44 -0.90 19.07
N ILE A 486 10.07 -0.11 18.20
CA ILE A 486 11.51 0.20 18.27
C ILE A 486 11.78 1.15 19.43
N VAL A 487 10.99 2.22 19.56
CA VAL A 487 11.19 3.25 20.59
C VAL A 487 10.90 2.72 21.99
N GLN A 488 9.92 1.84 22.14
CA GLN A 488 9.54 1.24 23.42
C GLN A 488 10.37 0.02 23.79
N PHE A 489 11.20 -0.48 22.86
CA PHE A 489 12.02 -1.66 23.10
C PHE A 489 13.05 -1.37 24.19
N LYS A 490 13.06 -2.20 25.23
CA LYS A 490 14.09 -2.21 26.26
C LYS A 490 15.00 -3.41 26.02
N PRO A 491 16.26 -3.18 25.60
CA PRO A 491 17.20 -4.27 25.43
C PRO A 491 17.42 -5.02 26.75
N GLU A 492 17.44 -6.34 26.69
CA GLU A 492 17.74 -7.23 27.80
C GLU A 492 19.06 -7.93 27.54
N ALA A 493 19.97 -7.89 28.53
CA ALA A 493 21.22 -8.61 28.49
C ALA A 493 20.96 -10.13 28.57
N TYR A 494 21.66 -10.89 27.75
CA TYR A 494 21.63 -12.34 27.78
C TYR A 494 23.02 -12.91 27.53
N TRP A 495 23.23 -14.12 28.00
CA TRP A 495 24.51 -14.80 27.95
C TRP A 495 24.42 -16.06 27.10
N VAL A 496 25.36 -16.18 26.17
CA VAL A 496 25.53 -17.38 25.33
C VAL A 496 26.86 -18.03 25.70
N MET A 497 26.83 -19.34 25.90
CA MET A 497 28.06 -20.09 26.16
C MET A 497 28.79 -20.35 24.84
N HIS A 498 30.06 -19.92 24.78
CA HIS A 498 30.94 -20.19 23.65
C HIS A 498 31.86 -21.35 24.00
N VAL A 499 31.70 -22.47 23.30
CA VAL A 499 32.51 -23.68 23.46
C VAL A 499 33.08 -24.08 22.10
N GLU A 500 34.38 -24.38 22.08
CA GLU A 500 35.06 -24.94 20.91
C GLU A 500 35.67 -26.29 21.28
N ALA A 501 35.38 -27.33 20.48
CA ALA A 501 36.03 -28.62 20.60
C ALA A 501 37.23 -28.71 19.65
N GLU A 502 38.37 -29.17 20.13
CA GLU A 502 39.57 -29.42 19.35
C GLU A 502 39.46 -30.80 18.68
N ILE A 503 39.37 -30.82 17.34
CA ILE A 503 39.10 -32.04 16.57
C ILE A 503 40.41 -32.70 16.14
N THR A 504 41.34 -31.90 15.61
CA THR A 504 42.73 -32.29 15.29
C THR A 504 43.65 -31.13 15.64
N GLU A 505 44.96 -31.38 15.67
CA GLU A 505 45.95 -30.34 15.94
C GLU A 505 45.77 -29.14 14.97
N GLY A 506 45.50 -27.95 15.52
CA GLY A 506 45.22 -26.74 14.73
C GLY A 506 43.79 -26.58 14.19
N ARG A 507 42.89 -27.57 14.36
CA ARG A 507 41.49 -27.50 13.90
C ARG A 507 40.51 -27.60 15.07
N SER A 508 39.73 -26.55 15.30
CA SER A 508 38.68 -26.51 16.32
C SER A 508 37.32 -26.18 15.72
N MET A 509 36.27 -26.73 16.31
CA MET A 509 34.91 -26.55 15.86
C MET A 509 34.07 -25.90 16.97
N LYS A 510 33.38 -24.81 16.63
CA LYS A 510 32.46 -24.13 17.54
C LYS A 510 31.21 -24.96 17.73
N LEU A 511 30.78 -25.14 18.98
CA LEU A 511 29.59 -25.88 19.35
C LEU A 511 28.44 -24.93 19.72
N ASP A 512 27.24 -25.17 19.19
CA ASP A 512 26.04 -24.41 19.54
C ASP A 512 25.36 -25.01 20.76
N TRP A 513 25.18 -24.20 21.80
CA TRP A 513 24.58 -24.64 23.04
C TRP A 513 23.07 -24.86 22.88
N SER A 514 22.56 -26.03 23.28
CA SER A 514 21.14 -26.37 23.07
C SER A 514 20.15 -25.55 23.90
N ARG A 515 20.62 -24.80 24.91
CA ARG A 515 19.78 -23.83 25.64
C ARG A 515 19.68 -22.48 24.93
N GLU A 516 20.45 -22.28 23.85
CA GLU A 516 20.61 -21.03 23.10
C GLU A 516 21.21 -19.89 23.96
N ARG A 517 20.44 -19.37 24.91
CA ARG A 517 20.79 -18.20 25.75
C ARG A 517 20.13 -18.27 27.13
N ILE A 518 20.71 -17.56 28.09
CA ILE A 518 20.18 -17.37 29.45
C ILE A 518 20.18 -15.88 29.80
N PHE A 519 19.16 -15.37 30.49
CA PHE A 519 19.00 -13.94 30.84
C PHE A 519 19.49 -13.61 32.26
N GLU A 520 19.98 -14.59 33.00
CA GLU A 520 20.46 -14.47 34.37
C GLU A 520 21.95 -14.84 34.43
N ARG A 521 22.80 -13.84 34.69
CA ARG A 521 24.26 -13.99 34.70
C ARG A 521 24.73 -15.13 35.62
N ASP A 522 24.21 -15.19 36.84
CA ASP A 522 24.66 -16.18 37.85
C ASP A 522 24.30 -17.61 37.44
N VAL A 523 23.13 -17.78 36.81
CA VAL A 523 22.69 -19.07 36.25
C VAL A 523 23.58 -19.47 35.09
N ALA A 524 23.87 -18.55 34.18
CA ALA A 524 24.77 -18.78 33.04
C ALA A 524 26.20 -19.11 33.51
N GLN A 525 26.70 -18.43 34.55
CA GLN A 525 27.99 -18.69 35.18
C GLN A 525 28.05 -20.07 35.84
N LEU A 526 26.96 -20.50 36.49
CA LEU A 526 26.85 -21.84 37.06
C LEU A 526 27.00 -22.92 35.99
N PHE A 527 26.36 -22.76 34.84
CA PHE A 527 26.53 -23.70 33.72
C PHE A 527 27.95 -23.66 33.16
N LEU A 528 28.56 -22.47 33.01
CA LEU A 528 29.95 -22.35 32.56
C LEU A 528 30.92 -23.09 33.48
N ASN A 529 30.77 -22.93 34.79
CA ASN A 529 31.65 -23.58 35.78
C ASN A 529 31.55 -25.11 35.68
N ARG A 530 30.35 -25.66 35.47
CA ARG A 530 30.14 -27.11 35.26
C ARG A 530 30.81 -27.60 33.98
N VAL A 531 30.72 -26.85 32.88
CA VAL A 531 31.40 -27.20 31.61
C VAL A 531 32.92 -27.11 31.77
N LYS A 532 33.44 -26.06 32.43
CA LYS A 532 34.87 -25.88 32.71
C LYS A 532 35.45 -27.03 33.54
N SER A 533 34.74 -27.52 34.56
CA SER A 533 35.23 -28.62 35.42
C SER A 533 35.40 -29.96 34.69
N ILE A 534 34.73 -30.15 33.55
CA ILE A 534 34.76 -31.42 32.80
C ILE A 534 35.87 -31.39 31.75
N GLY A 535 36.03 -30.28 31.03
CA GLY A 535 37.16 -30.06 30.10
C GLY A 535 37.18 -30.93 28.83
N LYS A 536 36.17 -31.79 28.62
CA LYS A 536 36.04 -32.66 27.44
C LYS A 536 34.60 -32.72 26.95
N ALA A 537 34.42 -32.80 25.64
CA ALA A 537 33.14 -32.99 24.98
C ALA A 537 33.05 -34.38 24.37
N LYS A 538 32.03 -35.14 24.79
CA LYS A 538 31.76 -36.48 24.26
C LYS A 538 30.71 -36.43 23.17
N ILE A 539 30.96 -37.07 22.03
CA ILE A 539 29.94 -37.26 21.01
C ILE A 539 28.95 -38.34 21.47
N VAL A 540 27.67 -37.99 21.46
CA VAL A 540 26.56 -38.89 21.84
C VAL A 540 25.83 -39.45 20.64
N SER A 541 25.80 -38.70 19.54
CA SER A 541 25.18 -39.16 18.30
C SER A 541 25.63 -38.30 17.13
N ILE A 542 25.81 -38.93 15.97
CA ILE A 542 25.94 -38.24 14.69
C ILE A 542 24.80 -38.73 13.80
N VAL A 543 23.90 -37.83 13.41
CA VAL A 543 22.72 -38.16 12.60
C VAL A 543 22.79 -37.40 11.29
N SER A 544 22.58 -38.10 10.19
CA SER A 544 22.44 -37.52 8.86
C SER A 544 20.98 -37.61 8.41
N LYS A 545 20.41 -36.49 7.98
CA LYS A 545 19.04 -36.42 7.46
C LYS A 545 19.03 -35.69 6.12
N GLU A 546 18.28 -36.21 5.14
CA GLU A 546 18.01 -35.49 3.89
C GLU A 546 17.09 -34.29 4.18
N GLY A 547 17.58 -33.11 3.84
CA GLY A 547 16.86 -31.85 3.79
C GLY A 547 16.43 -31.52 2.36
N LYS A 548 15.35 -30.77 2.24
CA LYS A 548 14.80 -30.35 0.95
C LYS A 548 14.38 -28.90 1.02
N LYS A 549 14.86 -28.07 0.09
CA LYS A 549 14.40 -26.69 -0.10
C LYS A 549 13.45 -26.69 -1.28
N GLU A 550 12.18 -26.41 -1.00
CA GLU A 550 11.15 -26.39 -2.02
C GLU A 550 11.33 -25.22 -2.98
N LYS A 551 11.02 -25.49 -4.25
CA LYS A 551 10.97 -24.48 -5.32
C LYS A 551 9.87 -23.44 -5.07
N PRO A 552 9.96 -22.24 -5.68
CA PRO A 552 8.95 -21.20 -5.50
C PRO A 552 7.60 -21.60 -6.10
N GLN A 553 6.54 -20.94 -5.62
CA GLN A 553 5.23 -20.93 -6.30
C GLN A 553 5.32 -20.07 -7.56
N ALA A 554 4.33 -20.19 -8.45
CA ALA A 554 4.30 -19.33 -9.65
C ALA A 554 4.20 -17.84 -9.24
N LEU A 555 4.79 -16.97 -10.06
CA LEU A 555 4.98 -15.57 -9.71
C LEU A 555 3.67 -14.79 -9.82
N ASN A 556 3.26 -14.12 -8.74
CA ASN A 556 2.17 -13.15 -8.74
C ASN A 556 2.71 -11.72 -8.56
N THR A 557 1.84 -10.72 -8.60
CA THR A 557 2.22 -9.31 -8.45
C THR A 557 2.88 -9.04 -7.10
N VAL A 558 2.35 -9.59 -6.01
CA VAL A 558 2.87 -9.33 -4.66
C VAL A 558 4.32 -9.80 -4.53
N GLU A 559 4.63 -11.03 -4.96
CA GLU A 559 5.98 -11.56 -4.87
C GLU A 559 6.96 -10.82 -5.80
N LEU A 560 6.51 -10.42 -6.99
CA LEU A 560 7.30 -9.57 -7.89
C LEU A 560 7.69 -8.25 -7.21
N LEU A 561 6.74 -7.57 -6.57
CA LEU A 561 6.98 -6.30 -5.87
C LEU A 561 7.93 -6.47 -4.68
N ARG A 562 7.77 -7.56 -3.92
CA ARG A 562 8.61 -7.86 -2.75
C ARG A 562 10.07 -8.03 -3.16
N ILE A 563 10.32 -8.83 -4.19
CA ILE A 563 11.68 -9.09 -4.68
C ILE A 563 12.26 -7.87 -5.40
N ALA A 564 11.45 -7.14 -6.15
CA ALA A 564 11.89 -5.89 -6.78
C ALA A 564 12.38 -4.89 -5.73
N SER A 565 11.70 -4.76 -4.60
CA SER A 565 12.16 -3.90 -3.51
C SER A 565 13.38 -4.46 -2.77
N SER A 566 13.31 -5.70 -2.28
CA SER A 566 14.37 -6.26 -1.42
C SER A 566 15.67 -6.54 -2.16
N SER A 567 15.58 -6.96 -3.42
CA SER A 567 16.72 -7.50 -4.18
C SER A 567 17.11 -6.59 -5.36
N LEU A 568 16.15 -5.94 -6.01
CA LEU A 568 16.44 -5.02 -7.12
C LEU A 568 16.50 -3.55 -6.68
N GLY A 569 16.14 -3.22 -5.44
CA GLY A 569 16.14 -1.85 -4.93
C GLY A 569 15.14 -0.93 -5.62
N LEU A 570 14.14 -1.49 -6.30
CA LEU A 570 13.11 -0.76 -7.03
C LEU A 570 11.92 -0.47 -6.11
N SER A 571 11.37 0.75 -6.20
CA SER A 571 10.10 1.04 -5.52
C SER A 571 8.97 0.19 -6.12
N PRO A 572 7.91 -0.13 -5.36
CA PRO A 572 6.76 -0.87 -5.90
C PRO A 572 6.14 -0.22 -7.14
N THR A 573 6.08 1.11 -7.18
CA THR A 573 5.55 1.87 -8.33
C THR A 573 6.46 1.76 -9.55
N THR A 574 7.77 1.88 -9.37
CA THR A 574 8.75 1.70 -10.46
C THR A 574 8.68 0.29 -11.02
N CYS A 575 8.59 -0.73 -10.15
CA CYS A 575 8.47 -2.12 -10.56
C CYS A 575 7.23 -2.36 -11.42
N MET A 576 6.05 -1.86 -11.02
CA MET A 576 4.84 -2.00 -11.83
C MET A 576 4.96 -1.29 -13.18
N SER A 577 5.51 -0.08 -13.21
CA SER A 577 5.70 0.65 -14.47
C SER A 577 6.61 -0.11 -15.43
N VAL A 578 7.70 -0.70 -14.93
CA VAL A 578 8.61 -1.55 -15.72
C VAL A 578 7.88 -2.81 -16.21
N ALA A 579 7.13 -3.48 -15.33
CA ALA A 579 6.40 -4.69 -15.69
C ALA A 579 5.31 -4.41 -16.74
N GLU A 580 4.58 -3.30 -16.64
CA GLU A 580 3.61 -2.85 -17.65
C GLU A 580 4.29 -2.53 -18.99
N HIS A 581 5.48 -1.93 -18.95
CA HIS A 581 6.27 -1.69 -20.16
C HIS A 581 6.72 -3.01 -20.83
N LEU A 582 7.17 -3.99 -20.04
CA LEU A 582 7.49 -5.33 -20.55
C LEU A 582 6.26 -6.04 -21.14
N TYR A 583 5.11 -5.92 -20.48
CA TYR A 583 3.84 -6.47 -20.96
C TYR A 583 3.39 -5.84 -22.27
N THR A 584 3.39 -4.50 -22.36
CA THR A 584 2.94 -3.77 -23.58
C THR A 584 3.81 -4.05 -24.80
N ARG A 585 5.06 -4.50 -24.59
CA ARG A 585 5.98 -4.98 -25.63
C ARG A 585 5.94 -6.50 -25.87
N GLY A 586 5.10 -7.22 -25.12
CA GLY A 586 4.88 -8.67 -25.27
C GLY A 586 5.95 -9.57 -24.63
N TYR A 587 6.84 -9.04 -23.78
CA TYR A 587 7.87 -9.86 -23.12
C TYR A 587 7.34 -10.69 -21.97
N ILE A 588 6.33 -10.21 -21.24
CA ILE A 588 5.72 -10.92 -20.11
C ILE A 588 4.20 -10.96 -20.23
N SER A 589 3.56 -11.88 -19.51
CA SER A 589 2.12 -11.85 -19.28
C SER A 589 1.74 -10.68 -18.36
N TYR A 590 0.44 -10.41 -18.27
CA TYR A 590 -0.09 -9.27 -17.56
C TYR A 590 0.36 -9.24 -16.10
N PRO A 591 1.02 -8.16 -15.64
CA PRO A 591 1.76 -8.17 -14.37
C PRO A 591 0.89 -7.86 -13.14
N ARG A 592 -0.43 -7.69 -13.32
CA ARG A 592 -1.42 -7.46 -12.26
C ARG A 592 -2.28 -8.72 -12.11
N THR A 593 -1.77 -9.68 -11.34
CA THR A 593 -2.38 -10.98 -11.08
C THR A 593 -2.10 -11.42 -9.64
N GLU A 594 -3.12 -11.95 -8.98
CA GLU A 594 -3.00 -12.59 -7.67
C GLU A 594 -2.80 -14.11 -7.78
N THR A 595 -3.00 -14.68 -8.97
CA THR A 595 -2.91 -16.12 -9.22
C THR A 595 -1.47 -16.63 -9.13
N THR A 596 -1.29 -17.71 -8.37
CA THR A 596 -0.01 -18.42 -8.16
C THR A 596 -0.03 -19.85 -8.69
N SER A 597 -1.07 -20.23 -9.44
CA SER A 597 -1.22 -21.53 -10.09
C SER A 597 -1.29 -21.40 -11.60
N TYR A 598 -0.50 -22.19 -12.32
CA TYR A 598 -0.66 -22.30 -13.77
C TYR A 598 -1.94 -23.07 -14.13
N PRO A 599 -2.66 -22.67 -15.18
CA PRO A 599 -3.84 -23.42 -15.64
C PRO A 599 -3.44 -24.80 -16.17
N GLY A 600 -4.35 -25.78 -16.11
CA GLY A 600 -4.08 -27.14 -16.56
C GLY A 600 -3.72 -27.25 -18.06
N SER A 601 -4.15 -26.27 -18.86
CA SER A 601 -3.86 -26.15 -20.30
C SER A 601 -2.61 -25.33 -20.63
N PHE A 602 -1.79 -24.94 -19.63
CA PHE A 602 -0.63 -24.08 -19.85
C PHE A 602 0.46 -24.79 -20.66
N ASP A 603 0.90 -24.17 -21.76
CA ASP A 603 1.88 -24.74 -22.69
C ASP A 603 3.32 -24.35 -22.32
N PHE A 604 3.88 -25.05 -21.33
CA PHE A 604 5.25 -24.81 -20.87
C PHE A 604 6.30 -25.04 -21.98
N HIS A 605 6.07 -26.00 -22.87
CA HIS A 605 7.03 -26.35 -23.92
C HIS A 605 7.22 -25.22 -24.93
N SER A 606 6.13 -24.56 -25.35
CA SER A 606 6.22 -23.42 -26.27
C SER A 606 7.03 -22.27 -25.67
N ILE A 607 6.73 -21.91 -24.41
CA ILE A 607 7.43 -20.82 -23.72
C ILE A 607 8.92 -21.16 -23.53
N LEU A 608 9.25 -22.37 -23.06
CA LEU A 608 10.65 -22.79 -22.92
C LEU A 608 11.39 -22.73 -24.24
N ARG A 609 10.82 -23.23 -25.34
CA ARG A 609 11.45 -23.17 -26.68
C ARG A 609 11.70 -21.73 -27.14
N GLN A 610 10.82 -20.80 -26.82
CA GLN A 610 11.09 -19.39 -27.10
C GLN A 610 12.28 -18.90 -26.27
N GLN A 611 12.29 -19.15 -24.96
CA GLN A 611 13.38 -18.70 -24.09
C GLN A 611 14.75 -19.35 -24.42
N ALA A 612 14.76 -20.54 -25.01
CA ALA A 612 15.98 -21.19 -25.51
C ALA A 612 16.71 -20.37 -26.60
N GLN A 613 16.00 -19.47 -27.30
CA GLN A 613 16.58 -18.58 -28.30
C GLN A 613 17.51 -17.52 -27.67
N CYS A 614 17.30 -17.21 -26.39
CA CYS A 614 18.19 -16.34 -25.63
C CYS A 614 19.43 -17.13 -25.19
N GLN A 615 20.62 -16.72 -25.65
CA GLN A 615 21.88 -17.40 -25.33
C GLN A 615 22.10 -17.58 -23.81
N ARG A 616 21.67 -16.60 -23.01
CA ARG A 616 21.77 -16.60 -21.54
C ARG A 616 20.99 -17.75 -20.89
N TYR A 617 19.85 -18.13 -21.47
CA TYR A 617 18.94 -19.13 -20.89
C TYR A 617 19.00 -20.48 -21.60
N SER A 618 19.62 -20.54 -22.78
CA SER A 618 19.73 -21.75 -23.61
C SER A 618 20.16 -23.01 -22.84
N SER A 619 21.22 -22.93 -22.03
CA SER A 619 21.73 -24.07 -21.25
C SER A 619 20.74 -24.58 -20.22
N VAL A 620 20.18 -23.67 -19.41
CA VAL A 620 19.19 -23.96 -18.36
C VAL A 620 17.91 -24.54 -18.97
N VAL A 621 17.42 -23.95 -20.06
CA VAL A 621 16.21 -24.42 -20.73
C VAL A 621 16.40 -25.81 -21.32
N ASN A 622 17.54 -26.06 -21.99
CA ASN A 622 17.86 -27.38 -22.53
C ASN A 622 17.96 -28.43 -21.43
N GLN A 623 18.52 -28.06 -20.27
CA GLN A 623 18.54 -28.93 -19.09
C GLN A 623 17.11 -29.26 -18.61
N ILE A 624 16.23 -28.26 -18.46
CA ILE A 624 14.83 -28.47 -18.04
C ILE A 624 14.08 -29.39 -19.01
N LEU A 625 14.30 -29.19 -20.32
CA LEU A 625 13.67 -30.01 -21.35
C LEU A 625 14.20 -31.45 -21.34
N SER A 626 15.50 -31.64 -21.08
CA SER A 626 16.14 -32.96 -20.99
C SER A 626 15.75 -33.73 -19.73
N ASP A 627 15.73 -33.06 -18.58
CA ASP A 627 15.37 -33.66 -17.27
C ASP A 627 13.87 -33.98 -17.17
N GLY A 628 13.06 -33.39 -18.05
CA GLY A 628 11.61 -33.38 -18.00
C GLY A 628 11.07 -32.26 -17.10
N ILE A 629 10.03 -31.56 -17.57
CA ILE A 629 9.41 -30.45 -16.85
C ILE A 629 8.82 -30.97 -15.53
N ALA A 630 9.38 -30.55 -14.40
CA ALA A 630 8.85 -30.94 -13.10
C ALA A 630 7.53 -30.21 -12.85
N LYS A 631 6.53 -30.94 -12.32
CA LYS A 631 5.22 -30.37 -11.98
C LYS A 631 5.41 -29.12 -11.09
N PRO A 632 4.90 -27.95 -11.47
CA PRO A 632 4.96 -26.74 -10.65
C PRO A 632 4.38 -26.97 -9.25
N LYS A 633 4.87 -26.20 -8.27
CA LYS A 633 4.28 -26.20 -6.94
C LYS A 633 2.83 -25.69 -7.01
N GLY A 634 1.93 -26.31 -6.26
CA GLY A 634 0.54 -25.86 -6.20
C GLY A 634 0.42 -24.43 -5.67
N GLY A 635 -0.58 -23.71 -6.16
CA GLY A 635 -0.92 -22.36 -5.74
C GLY A 635 -2.42 -22.14 -5.81
N ASP A 636 -2.83 -20.88 -5.69
CA ASP A 636 -4.21 -20.46 -5.74
C ASP A 636 -4.52 -19.86 -7.12
N ASP A 637 -5.63 -20.27 -7.72
CA ASP A 637 -6.21 -19.66 -8.93
C ASP A 637 -7.30 -18.68 -8.50
N LYS A 638 -7.11 -17.41 -8.83
CA LYS A 638 -8.05 -16.33 -8.50
C LYS A 638 -9.03 -16.04 -9.64
N GLY A 639 -8.87 -16.71 -10.79
CA GLY A 639 -9.72 -16.52 -11.96
C GLY A 639 -9.52 -15.18 -12.67
N ASP A 640 -8.43 -14.46 -12.37
CA ASP A 640 -8.04 -13.21 -13.00
C ASP A 640 -7.18 -13.46 -14.25
N HIS A 641 -5.91 -13.79 -14.04
CA HIS A 641 -4.88 -13.95 -15.06
C HIS A 641 -3.95 -15.10 -14.68
N PRO A 642 -3.30 -15.79 -15.63
CA PRO A 642 -2.21 -16.70 -15.31
C PRO A 642 -1.09 -15.98 -14.54
N PRO A 643 -0.20 -16.73 -13.87
CA PRO A 643 0.98 -16.16 -13.22
C PRO A 643 1.83 -15.32 -14.19
N ILE A 644 2.64 -14.42 -13.64
CA ILE A 644 3.57 -13.57 -14.41
C ILE A 644 4.64 -14.47 -15.04
N THR A 645 4.61 -14.60 -16.36
CA THR A 645 5.48 -15.50 -17.13
C THR A 645 6.13 -14.80 -18.31
N PRO A 646 7.33 -15.22 -18.72
CA PRO A 646 7.95 -14.70 -19.94
C PRO A 646 7.20 -15.23 -21.18
N MET A 647 6.88 -14.35 -22.12
CA MET A 647 6.04 -14.62 -23.30
C MET A 647 6.75 -14.44 -24.63
N LYS A 648 7.95 -13.85 -24.62
CA LYS A 648 8.83 -13.65 -25.77
C LYS A 648 10.27 -13.63 -25.27
N ALA A 649 11.21 -14.19 -26.01
CA ALA A 649 12.63 -14.13 -25.65
C ALA A 649 13.18 -12.69 -25.69
N ASP A 650 14.17 -12.41 -24.85
CA ASP A 650 14.96 -11.18 -24.98
C ASP A 650 15.67 -11.17 -26.34
N ASP A 651 15.34 -10.18 -27.14
CA ASP A 651 15.85 -9.92 -28.49
C ASP A 651 17.07 -8.97 -28.46
N GLY A 652 17.60 -8.69 -27.26
CA GLY A 652 18.78 -7.85 -27.04
C GLY A 652 18.44 -6.37 -26.84
N PHE A 653 17.16 -5.99 -26.87
CA PHE A 653 16.71 -4.61 -26.68
C PHE A 653 16.35 -4.27 -25.22
N LEU A 654 16.34 -5.26 -24.32
CA LEU A 654 16.11 -5.02 -22.90
C LEU A 654 17.41 -4.57 -22.22
N SER A 655 17.33 -3.46 -21.50
CA SER A 655 18.43 -2.93 -20.68
C SER A 655 17.93 -2.39 -19.35
N GLY A 656 18.85 -2.13 -18.42
CA GLY A 656 18.51 -1.46 -17.17
C GLY A 656 17.51 -2.24 -16.31
N ASP A 657 16.57 -1.51 -15.69
CA ASP A 657 15.52 -2.12 -14.87
C ASP A 657 14.58 -3.05 -15.65
N ASN A 658 14.34 -2.79 -16.95
CA ASN A 658 13.55 -3.69 -17.80
C ASN A 658 14.23 -5.06 -17.92
N ALA A 659 15.54 -5.08 -18.18
CA ALA A 659 16.30 -6.34 -18.23
C ALA A 659 16.32 -7.03 -16.86
N ARG A 660 16.57 -6.28 -15.77
CA ARG A 660 16.65 -6.86 -14.41
C ARG A 660 15.34 -7.50 -13.97
N VAL A 661 14.20 -6.84 -14.22
CA VAL A 661 12.87 -7.38 -13.90
C VAL A 661 12.54 -8.57 -14.80
N TYR A 662 12.78 -8.46 -16.10
CA TYR A 662 12.56 -9.57 -17.05
C TYR A 662 13.40 -10.80 -16.71
N ASP A 663 14.68 -10.61 -16.36
CA ASP A 663 15.58 -11.68 -15.97
C ASP A 663 15.08 -12.43 -14.73
N TYR A 664 14.59 -11.69 -13.73
CA TYR A 664 13.98 -12.29 -12.55
C TYR A 664 12.72 -13.09 -12.91
N VAL A 665 11.83 -12.55 -13.77
CA VAL A 665 10.63 -13.27 -14.25
C VAL A 665 11.03 -14.59 -14.94
N CYS A 666 12.04 -14.57 -15.81
CA CYS A 666 12.57 -15.77 -16.47
C CYS A 666 13.14 -16.79 -15.47
N GLN A 667 14.05 -16.34 -14.59
CA GLN A 667 14.70 -17.22 -13.61
C GLN A 667 13.71 -17.84 -12.63
N HIS A 668 12.71 -17.06 -12.19
CA HIS A 668 11.63 -17.54 -11.33
C HIS A 668 10.74 -18.54 -12.07
N PHE A 669 10.37 -18.27 -13.32
CA PHE A 669 9.61 -19.22 -14.15
C PHE A 669 10.35 -20.55 -14.29
N PHE A 670 11.64 -20.53 -14.67
CA PHE A 670 12.46 -21.75 -14.77
C PHE A 670 12.51 -22.51 -13.44
N ALA A 671 12.73 -21.80 -12.34
CA ALA A 671 12.78 -22.41 -11.01
C ALA A 671 11.48 -23.16 -10.64
N THR A 672 10.31 -22.66 -11.08
CA THR A 672 9.03 -23.37 -10.84
C THR A 672 8.95 -24.72 -11.56
N LEU A 673 9.67 -24.86 -12.68
CA LEU A 673 9.70 -26.04 -13.54
C LEU A 673 10.83 -27.02 -13.22
N MET A 674 11.74 -26.64 -12.31
CA MET A 674 12.88 -27.46 -11.89
C MET A 674 12.54 -28.34 -10.69
N LYS A 675 13.47 -29.24 -10.34
CA LYS A 675 13.40 -30.05 -9.11
C LYS A 675 13.76 -29.19 -7.88
N PRO A 676 13.22 -29.51 -6.69
CA PRO A 676 13.64 -28.89 -5.44
C PRO A 676 15.13 -29.13 -5.15
N CYS A 677 15.78 -28.22 -4.42
CA CYS A 677 17.15 -28.43 -3.95
C CYS A 677 17.17 -29.49 -2.84
N LYS A 678 18.06 -30.48 -2.96
CA LYS A 678 18.29 -31.53 -1.96
C LYS A 678 19.66 -31.35 -1.33
N TYR A 679 19.72 -31.50 -0.02
CA TYR A 679 20.96 -31.38 0.74
C TYR A 679 20.94 -32.35 1.93
N LEU A 680 22.10 -32.74 2.42
CA LEU A 680 22.24 -33.53 3.63
C LEU A 680 22.52 -32.60 4.81
N ILE A 681 21.78 -32.76 5.89
CA ILE A 681 22.05 -32.11 7.17
C ILE A 681 22.66 -33.17 8.07
N ARG A 682 23.94 -33.00 8.41
CA ARG A 682 24.62 -33.84 9.40
C ARG A 682 24.68 -33.07 10.72
N THR A 683 24.11 -33.65 11.76
CA THR A 683 24.10 -33.06 13.12
C THR A 683 24.91 -33.92 14.06
N ALA A 684 25.98 -33.37 14.61
CA ALA A 684 26.74 -33.99 15.69
C ALA A 684 26.27 -33.41 17.03
N LYS A 685 25.87 -34.29 17.95
CA LYS A 685 25.45 -33.94 19.31
C LYS A 685 26.57 -34.24 20.29
N PHE A 686 27.01 -33.22 21.00
CA PHE A 686 28.03 -33.31 22.04
C PHE A 686 27.38 -33.17 23.42
N CYS A 687 27.88 -33.93 24.39
CA CYS A 687 27.56 -33.73 25.79
C CYS A 687 28.82 -33.36 26.57
N ILE A 688 28.70 -32.34 27.41
CA ILE A 688 29.71 -31.94 28.40
C ILE A 688 29.01 -31.99 29.76
N GLY A 689 29.14 -33.13 30.44
CA GLY A 689 28.37 -33.42 31.65
C GLY A 689 26.88 -33.54 31.35
N SER A 690 26.08 -32.67 31.98
CA SER A 690 24.63 -32.59 31.75
C SER A 690 24.24 -31.65 30.62
N GLU A 691 25.17 -30.85 30.09
CA GLU A 691 24.88 -29.86 29.06
C GLU A 691 25.06 -30.45 27.66
N THR A 692 24.16 -30.07 26.76
CA THR A 692 24.14 -30.54 25.37
C THR A 692 24.54 -29.41 24.43
N PHE A 693 25.35 -29.76 23.45
CA PHE A 693 25.72 -28.89 22.34
C PHE A 693 25.54 -29.60 21.01
N THR A 694 25.37 -28.84 19.94
CA THR A 694 25.19 -29.36 18.59
C THR A 694 26.08 -28.63 17.61
N VAL A 695 26.51 -29.34 16.57
CA VAL A 695 27.02 -28.72 15.35
C VAL A 695 26.28 -29.32 14.17
N GLN A 696 25.88 -28.46 13.26
CA GLN A 696 25.28 -28.86 11.99
C GLN A 696 26.27 -28.60 10.86
N SER A 697 26.22 -29.44 9.85
CA SER A 697 26.85 -29.22 8.56
C SER A 697 25.86 -29.56 7.47
N LYS A 698 25.87 -28.75 6.41
CA LYS A 698 25.01 -28.92 5.24
C LYS A 698 25.87 -29.14 4.01
N THR A 699 25.55 -30.17 3.25
CA THR A 699 26.20 -30.49 1.97
C THR A 699 25.14 -30.62 0.89
N VAL A 700 25.28 -29.89 -0.22
CA VAL A 700 24.31 -29.94 -1.32
C VAL A 700 24.50 -31.25 -2.08
N VAL A 701 23.40 -31.98 -2.27
CA VAL A 701 23.39 -33.23 -3.05
C VAL A 701 22.93 -32.94 -4.48
N ASP A 702 21.87 -32.14 -4.61
CA ASP A 702 21.33 -31.68 -5.88
C ASP A 702 20.89 -30.22 -5.71
N PRO A 703 21.51 -29.26 -6.44
CA PRO A 703 21.12 -27.85 -6.33
C PRO A 703 19.69 -27.59 -6.85
N GLY A 704 19.13 -28.44 -7.71
CA GLY A 704 17.79 -28.24 -8.25
C GLY A 704 17.58 -26.81 -8.77
N PHE A 705 16.46 -26.18 -8.41
CA PHE A 705 16.14 -24.82 -8.83
C PHE A 705 17.12 -23.72 -8.34
N THR A 706 17.92 -23.99 -7.30
CA THR A 706 18.87 -22.99 -6.77
C THR A 706 20.12 -22.85 -7.64
N SER A 707 20.29 -23.68 -8.68
CA SER A 707 21.30 -23.44 -9.71
C SER A 707 20.98 -22.23 -10.59
N VAL A 708 19.69 -21.89 -10.72
CA VAL A 708 19.22 -20.69 -11.43
C VAL A 708 19.02 -19.54 -10.46
N MET A 709 18.31 -19.76 -9.35
CA MET A 709 18.11 -18.75 -8.31
C MET A 709 19.24 -18.84 -7.28
N THR A 710 20.44 -18.41 -7.65
CA THR A 710 21.68 -18.60 -6.87
C THR A 710 21.66 -17.93 -5.50
N TRP A 711 20.93 -16.82 -5.33
CA TRP A 711 20.71 -16.18 -4.02
C TRP A 711 19.84 -17.02 -3.07
N GLN A 712 19.21 -18.09 -3.57
CA GLN A 712 18.52 -19.09 -2.76
C GLN A 712 19.35 -20.37 -2.54
N ALA A 713 20.61 -20.43 -2.98
CA ALA A 713 21.48 -21.58 -2.73
C ALA A 713 21.63 -21.86 -1.23
N VAL A 714 21.75 -23.15 -0.88
CA VAL A 714 22.07 -23.57 0.49
C VAL A 714 23.56 -23.37 0.69
N SER A 715 23.94 -22.54 1.67
CA SER A 715 25.35 -22.36 2.05
C SER A 715 25.89 -23.66 2.63
N GLU A 716 26.97 -24.17 2.05
CA GLU A 716 27.69 -25.31 2.59
C GLU A 716 28.51 -24.88 3.80
N GLU A 717 28.39 -25.63 4.89
CA GLU A 717 29.09 -25.39 6.15
C GLU A 717 30.29 -26.35 6.28
N GLU A 718 31.24 -26.07 7.18
CA GLU A 718 32.41 -26.94 7.36
C GLU A 718 32.02 -28.41 7.56
N CYS A 719 32.74 -29.31 6.89
CA CYS A 719 32.43 -30.73 6.93
C CYS A 719 32.76 -31.35 8.31
N LEU A 720 31.86 -32.19 8.80
CA LEU A 720 32.01 -32.93 10.07
C LEU A 720 32.89 -34.19 9.94
N ASP A 721 33.78 -34.23 8.95
CA ASP A 721 34.70 -35.34 8.75
C ASP A 721 35.74 -35.42 9.87
N GLY A 722 36.02 -36.66 10.32
CA GLY A 722 36.91 -36.95 11.44
C GLY A 722 36.22 -37.04 12.81
N LEU A 723 34.90 -36.87 12.86
CA LEU A 723 34.11 -37.10 14.08
C LEU A 723 33.70 -38.57 14.21
N THR A 724 34.00 -39.18 15.36
CA THR A 724 33.66 -40.57 15.67
C THR A 724 32.64 -40.61 16.80
N ASP A 725 31.58 -41.42 16.62
CA ASP A 725 30.57 -41.58 17.67
C ASP A 725 31.19 -42.17 18.94
N GLY A 726 30.79 -41.64 20.10
CA GLY A 726 31.35 -42.01 21.41
C GLY A 726 32.73 -41.43 21.72
N ALA A 727 33.43 -40.79 20.78
CA ALA A 727 34.74 -40.19 21.04
C ALA A 727 34.67 -38.94 21.92
N GLU A 728 35.76 -38.67 22.65
CA GLU A 728 35.93 -37.49 23.49
C GLU A 728 36.95 -36.53 22.88
N TYR A 729 36.61 -35.25 22.85
CA TYR A 729 37.45 -34.17 22.33
C TYR A 729 37.76 -33.18 23.44
N LYS A 730 39.00 -32.69 23.49
CA LYS A 730 39.38 -31.63 24.42
C LYS A 730 38.63 -30.35 24.03
N ILE A 731 38.09 -29.64 25.00
CA ILE A 731 37.51 -28.31 24.74
C ILE A 731 38.55 -27.23 25.01
N LYS A 732 38.61 -26.22 24.14
CA LYS A 732 39.29 -24.97 24.45
C LYS A 732 38.58 -24.26 25.60
N GLU A 733 39.22 -23.26 26.19
CA GLU A 733 38.65 -22.55 27.34
C GLU A 733 37.22 -22.04 27.03
N PRO A 734 36.19 -22.60 27.69
CA PRO A 734 34.82 -22.14 27.52
C PRO A 734 34.67 -20.73 28.07
N LYS A 735 33.94 -19.88 27.37
CA LYS A 735 33.66 -18.51 27.83
C LYS A 735 32.19 -18.17 27.70
N LEU A 736 31.74 -17.31 28.61
CA LEU A 736 30.43 -16.68 28.51
C LEU A 736 30.56 -15.42 27.64
N VAL A 737 29.71 -15.29 26.63
CA VAL A 737 29.61 -14.07 25.83
C VAL A 737 28.33 -13.37 26.20
N GLU A 738 28.47 -12.20 26.80
CA GLU A 738 27.36 -11.27 27.03
C GLU A 738 26.94 -10.65 25.70
N LYS A 739 25.64 -10.67 25.46
CA LYS A 739 24.97 -10.07 24.31
C LYS A 739 23.73 -9.35 24.81
N GLU A 740 23.12 -8.61 23.91
CA GLU A 740 21.92 -7.84 24.22
C GLU A 740 20.89 -8.06 23.13
N THR A 741 19.62 -8.20 23.51
CA THR A 741 18.54 -8.30 22.52
C THR A 741 18.46 -6.99 21.73
N SER A 742 18.23 -7.05 20.42
CA SER A 742 18.10 -5.85 19.58
C SER A 742 16.65 -5.59 19.20
N ALA A 743 16.28 -4.32 19.10
CA ALA A 743 14.99 -3.90 18.55
C ALA A 743 14.85 -4.38 17.09
N PRO A 744 13.63 -4.62 16.60
CA PRO A 744 13.43 -4.89 15.17
C PRO A 744 13.86 -3.70 14.31
N GLY A 745 14.19 -3.93 13.03
CA GLY A 745 14.39 -2.82 12.09
C GLY A 745 13.07 -2.14 11.71
N TYR A 746 13.12 -0.91 11.18
CA TYR A 746 11.97 -0.30 10.50
C TYR A 746 11.49 -1.19 9.35
N LEU A 747 10.19 -1.14 9.04
CA LEU A 747 9.62 -1.92 7.94
C LEU A 747 10.30 -1.56 6.63
N THR A 748 10.73 -2.56 5.89
CA THR A 748 11.02 -2.43 4.46
C THR A 748 9.72 -2.36 3.66
N GLU A 749 9.77 -1.81 2.44
CA GLU A 749 8.62 -1.87 1.52
C GLU A 749 8.16 -3.33 1.31
N SER A 750 9.08 -4.30 1.24
CA SER A 750 8.76 -5.74 1.11
C SER A 750 7.99 -6.29 2.32
N GLU A 751 8.38 -5.94 3.55
CA GLU A 751 7.62 -6.30 4.76
C GLU A 751 6.25 -5.60 4.80
N LEU A 752 6.16 -4.34 4.37
CA LEU A 752 4.90 -3.61 4.32
C LEU A 752 3.93 -4.22 3.31
N ILE A 753 4.40 -4.60 2.11
CA ILE A 753 3.63 -5.35 1.12
C ILE A 753 3.10 -6.65 1.74
N THR A 754 3.96 -7.38 2.46
CA THR A 754 3.58 -8.63 3.13
C THR A 754 2.48 -8.40 4.19
N LEU A 755 2.54 -7.29 4.92
CA LEU A 755 1.51 -6.93 5.90
C LEU A 755 0.20 -6.54 5.21
N MET A 756 0.25 -5.75 4.14
CA MET A 756 -0.94 -5.36 3.38
C MET A 756 -1.68 -6.57 2.79
N GLU A 757 -0.95 -7.49 2.16
CA GLU A 757 -1.50 -8.75 1.65
C GLU A 757 -2.09 -9.61 2.79
N LYS A 758 -1.35 -9.78 3.89
CA LYS A 758 -1.79 -10.57 5.06
C LYS A 758 -3.10 -10.05 5.67
N PHE A 759 -3.29 -8.73 5.69
CA PHE A 759 -4.47 -8.10 6.25
C PHE A 759 -5.57 -7.83 5.21
N GLY A 760 -5.36 -8.20 3.94
CA GLY A 760 -6.35 -8.04 2.88
C GLY A 760 -6.68 -6.58 2.56
N ILE A 761 -5.68 -5.71 2.54
CA ILE A 761 -5.84 -4.32 2.08
C ILE A 761 -4.94 -4.03 0.89
N GLY A 762 -5.42 -3.20 -0.03
CA GLY A 762 -4.71 -2.90 -1.27
C GLY A 762 -4.80 -4.04 -2.29
N THR A 763 -5.90 -4.80 -2.32
CA THR A 763 -6.16 -5.84 -3.34
C THR A 763 -6.19 -5.27 -4.76
N ASP A 764 -6.27 -6.13 -5.78
CA ASP A 764 -6.34 -5.73 -7.19
C ASP A 764 -5.11 -4.90 -7.63
N ALA A 765 -3.92 -5.33 -7.19
CA ALA A 765 -2.65 -4.67 -7.50
C ALA A 765 -2.59 -3.17 -7.11
N SER A 766 -3.36 -2.74 -6.11
CA SER A 766 -3.36 -1.34 -5.63
C SER A 766 -2.33 -1.05 -4.52
N ILE A 767 -1.68 -2.07 -3.94
CA ILE A 767 -0.58 -1.92 -2.96
C ILE A 767 0.46 -0.84 -3.37
N PRO A 768 1.02 -0.83 -4.60
CA PRO A 768 2.03 0.15 -5.00
C PRO A 768 1.55 1.59 -4.88
N VAL A 769 0.27 1.85 -5.17
CA VAL A 769 -0.34 3.18 -5.12
C VAL A 769 -0.40 3.67 -3.68
N HIS A 770 -0.86 2.84 -2.75
CA HIS A 770 -1.00 3.23 -1.35
C HIS A 770 0.35 3.43 -0.65
N ILE A 771 1.35 2.60 -0.95
CA ILE A 771 2.72 2.79 -0.45
C ILE A 771 3.32 4.08 -1.02
N ASN A 772 3.15 4.35 -2.32
CA ASN A 772 3.63 5.58 -2.93
C ASN A 772 2.94 6.83 -2.35
N ASN A 773 1.64 6.75 -2.06
CA ASN A 773 0.90 7.87 -1.47
C ASN A 773 1.50 8.30 -0.12
N ILE A 774 1.78 7.37 0.80
CA ILE A 774 2.36 7.73 2.10
C ILE A 774 3.80 8.29 1.99
N CYS A 775 4.54 7.89 0.94
CA CYS A 775 5.86 8.46 0.61
C CYS A 775 5.75 9.88 0.03
N VAL A 776 4.89 10.08 -0.98
CA VAL A 776 4.70 11.38 -1.67
C VAL A 776 4.09 12.43 -0.75
N ARG A 777 3.30 12.00 0.25
CA ARG A 777 2.75 12.85 1.32
C ARG A 777 3.74 13.12 2.45
N ASN A 778 4.97 12.59 2.37
CA ASN A 778 6.02 12.76 3.38
C ASN A 778 5.59 12.29 4.79
N TYR A 779 4.75 11.26 4.87
CA TYR A 779 4.43 10.58 6.13
C TYR A 779 5.49 9.55 6.49
N VAL A 780 6.18 9.02 5.48
CA VAL A 780 7.38 8.19 5.65
C VAL A 780 8.48 8.69 4.71
N LYS A 781 9.73 8.47 5.12
CA LYS A 781 10.93 8.63 4.28
C LYS A 781 11.50 7.27 3.97
N VAL A 782 12.01 7.10 2.75
CA VAL A 782 12.66 5.85 2.36
C VAL A 782 14.17 5.95 2.51
N GLU A 783 14.74 5.09 3.36
CA GLU A 783 16.17 5.02 3.63
C GLU A 783 16.86 3.82 2.96
N SER A 784 18.15 3.62 3.25
CA SER A 784 18.94 2.49 2.77
C SER A 784 18.26 1.16 3.09
N GLY A 785 18.33 0.20 2.16
CA GLY A 785 17.59 -1.06 2.25
C GLY A 785 16.08 -0.91 2.06
N ARG A 786 15.61 0.19 1.48
CA ARG A 786 14.19 0.46 1.19
C ARG A 786 13.32 0.46 2.47
N ARG A 787 13.90 0.92 3.59
CA ARG A 787 13.23 1.03 4.89
C ARG A 787 12.37 2.28 4.96
N LEU A 788 11.15 2.15 5.47
CA LEU A 788 10.13 3.20 5.60
C LEU A 788 10.15 3.75 7.02
N ILE A 789 10.74 4.93 7.19
CA ILE A 789 10.84 5.60 8.49
C ILE A 789 9.73 6.64 8.61
N PRO A 790 8.79 6.50 9.56
CA PRO A 790 7.76 7.50 9.82
C PRO A 790 8.35 8.88 10.15
N THR A 791 7.80 9.92 9.54
CA THR A 791 8.12 11.31 9.90
C THR A 791 7.37 11.72 11.16
N THR A 792 7.78 12.83 11.79
CA THR A 792 7.09 13.41 12.95
C THR A 792 5.60 13.62 12.67
N LEU A 793 5.27 14.11 11.46
CA LEU A 793 3.88 14.28 11.04
C LEU A 793 3.15 12.93 10.90
N GLY A 794 3.77 11.94 10.25
CA GLY A 794 3.16 10.61 10.10
C GLY A 794 2.87 9.93 11.43
N ILE A 795 3.80 10.02 12.39
CA ILE A 795 3.63 9.50 13.77
C ILE A 795 2.48 10.23 14.46
N ALA A 796 2.51 11.56 14.47
CA ALA A 796 1.50 12.38 15.13
C ALA A 796 0.09 12.14 14.57
N LEU A 797 -0.05 11.95 13.25
CA LEU A 797 -1.33 11.64 12.63
C LEU A 797 -1.87 10.29 13.09
N VAL A 798 -1.08 9.22 13.01
CA VAL A 798 -1.52 7.88 13.43
C VAL A 798 -1.84 7.85 14.93
N HIS A 799 -0.99 8.44 15.78
CA HIS A 799 -1.26 8.53 17.22
C HIS A 799 -2.49 9.39 17.53
N GLY A 800 -2.69 10.47 16.75
CA GLY A 800 -3.87 11.33 16.84
C GLY A 800 -5.14 10.56 16.53
N PHE A 801 -5.20 9.89 15.38
CA PHE A 801 -6.32 9.03 15.01
C PHE A 801 -6.54 7.92 16.04
N TRP A 802 -5.48 7.24 16.48
CA TRP A 802 -5.56 6.20 17.50
C TRP A 802 -6.23 6.66 18.80
N ARG A 803 -5.97 7.90 19.23
CA ARG A 803 -6.58 8.52 20.43
C ARG A 803 -8.03 8.94 20.21
N VAL A 804 -8.38 9.30 18.99
CA VAL A 804 -9.74 9.71 18.62
C VAL A 804 -10.62 8.47 18.43
N ASP A 805 -10.22 7.60 17.51
CA ASP A 805 -10.85 6.33 17.24
C ASP A 805 -9.84 5.32 16.67
N HIS A 806 -9.70 4.20 17.38
CA HIS A 806 -8.80 3.11 16.99
C HIS A 806 -9.14 2.52 15.62
N GLU A 807 -10.41 2.45 15.25
CA GLU A 807 -10.87 1.77 14.03
C GLU A 807 -10.38 2.48 12.76
N LEU A 808 -10.11 3.79 12.80
CA LEU A 808 -9.64 4.58 11.66
C LEU A 808 -8.24 4.21 11.17
N ILE A 809 -7.42 3.58 12.03
CA ILE A 809 -6.07 3.15 11.69
C ILE A 809 -5.95 1.63 11.54
N GLN A 810 -6.98 0.88 11.92
CA GLN A 810 -6.95 -0.57 11.77
C GLN A 810 -7.23 -0.97 10.32
N PRO A 811 -6.52 -1.97 9.79
CA PRO A 811 -6.76 -2.45 8.43
C PRO A 811 -8.11 -3.18 8.30
N THR A 812 -8.76 -3.55 9.42
CA THR A 812 -9.97 -4.38 9.46
C THR A 812 -11.14 -3.76 8.71
N MET A 813 -11.39 -2.46 8.90
CA MET A 813 -12.49 -1.78 8.22
C MET A 813 -12.25 -1.74 6.71
N ARG A 814 -11.01 -1.44 6.29
CA ARG A 814 -10.67 -1.41 4.86
C ARG A 814 -10.76 -2.80 4.22
N ALA A 815 -10.30 -3.83 4.92
CA ALA A 815 -10.36 -5.22 4.42
C ALA A 815 -11.80 -5.70 4.24
N GLU A 816 -12.71 -5.30 5.13
CA GLU A 816 -14.14 -5.59 4.98
C GLU A 816 -14.69 -4.86 3.73
N VAL A 817 -14.37 -3.57 3.55
CA VAL A 817 -14.78 -2.83 2.34
C VAL A 817 -14.27 -3.51 1.07
N GLU A 818 -12.99 -3.90 1.00
CA GLU A 818 -12.43 -4.61 -0.17
C GLU A 818 -13.12 -5.97 -0.41
N THR A 819 -13.48 -6.68 0.65
CA THR A 819 -14.26 -7.92 0.56
C THR A 819 -15.67 -7.66 -0.01
N GLN A 820 -16.33 -6.58 0.38
CA GLN A 820 -17.64 -6.21 -0.14
C GLN A 820 -17.55 -5.75 -1.62
N LEU A 821 -16.50 -5.02 -2.00
CA LEU A 821 -16.25 -4.66 -3.40
C LEU A 821 -16.07 -5.90 -4.28
N GLU A 822 -15.38 -6.93 -3.77
CA GLU A 822 -15.24 -8.23 -4.45
C GLU A 822 -16.59 -8.97 -4.59
N LEU A 823 -17.51 -8.81 -3.63
CA LEU A 823 -18.87 -9.34 -3.76
C LEU A 823 -19.68 -8.59 -4.83
N ILE A 824 -19.48 -7.28 -4.99
CA ILE A 824 -20.07 -6.51 -6.10
C ILE A 824 -19.54 -7.06 -7.42
N ALA A 825 -18.21 -7.20 -7.58
CA ALA A 825 -17.57 -7.71 -8.79
C ALA A 825 -18.13 -9.10 -9.22
N LYS A 826 -18.41 -9.96 -8.24
CA LYS A 826 -19.01 -11.30 -8.44
C LYS A 826 -20.53 -11.30 -8.66
N GLY A 827 -21.19 -10.14 -8.61
CA GLY A 827 -22.66 -10.02 -8.69
C GLY A 827 -23.40 -10.60 -7.47
N LYS A 828 -22.73 -10.68 -6.32
CA LYS A 828 -23.27 -11.23 -5.06
C LYS A 828 -23.73 -10.15 -4.07
N ALA A 829 -23.38 -8.90 -4.32
CA ALA A 829 -23.81 -7.74 -3.55
C ALA A 829 -24.21 -6.60 -4.49
N ASP A 830 -25.16 -5.77 -4.03
CA ASP A 830 -25.62 -4.59 -4.76
C ASP A 830 -24.74 -3.37 -4.46
N TYR A 831 -24.37 -2.66 -5.52
CA TYR A 831 -23.51 -1.47 -5.46
C TYR A 831 -24.05 -0.38 -4.53
N ASN A 832 -25.34 -0.02 -4.65
CA ASN A 832 -25.92 1.06 -3.85
C ASN A 832 -26.01 0.67 -2.37
N SER A 833 -26.35 -0.59 -2.10
CA SER A 833 -26.47 -1.13 -0.74
C SER A 833 -25.12 -1.08 -0.01
N ILE A 834 -24.05 -1.57 -0.63
CA ILE A 834 -22.69 -1.55 -0.03
C ILE A 834 -22.19 -0.12 0.14
N LYS A 835 -22.37 0.72 -0.89
CA LYS A 835 -21.98 2.13 -0.83
C LYS A 835 -22.65 2.84 0.35
N ASN A 836 -23.98 2.79 0.42
CA ASN A 836 -24.74 3.52 1.44
C ASN A 836 -24.41 2.99 2.84
N HIS A 837 -24.35 1.66 3.02
CA HIS A 837 -23.98 1.06 4.30
C HIS A 837 -22.58 1.50 4.78
N THR A 838 -21.60 1.50 3.87
CA THR A 838 -20.23 1.92 4.19
C THR A 838 -20.17 3.41 4.54
N LEU A 839 -20.85 4.26 3.76
CA LEU A 839 -20.89 5.70 4.03
C LEU A 839 -21.60 6.02 5.34
N GLU A 840 -22.68 5.33 5.69
CA GLU A 840 -23.38 5.50 6.97
C GLU A 840 -22.49 5.17 8.17
N ILE A 841 -21.73 4.06 8.10
CA ILE A 841 -20.78 3.69 9.16
C ILE A 841 -19.71 4.77 9.30
N VAL A 842 -19.13 5.22 8.19
CA VAL A 842 -18.02 6.19 8.22
C VAL A 842 -18.49 7.59 8.60
N ASP A 843 -19.68 8.01 8.18
CA ASP A 843 -20.27 9.27 8.60
C ASP A 843 -20.58 9.24 10.10
N ALA A 844 -21.11 8.13 10.63
CA ALA A 844 -21.30 7.96 12.07
C ALA A 844 -19.97 8.04 12.84
N LEU A 845 -18.90 7.41 12.33
CA LEU A 845 -17.55 7.53 12.90
C LEU A 845 -17.02 8.97 12.81
N PHE A 846 -17.22 9.63 11.66
CA PHE A 846 -16.76 10.99 11.42
C PHE A 846 -17.47 11.99 12.35
N GLN A 847 -18.80 11.99 12.38
CA GLN A 847 -19.59 12.86 13.26
C GLN A 847 -19.35 12.52 14.73
N GLY A 848 -19.22 11.22 15.05
CA GLY A 848 -18.91 10.73 16.39
C GLY A 848 -17.53 11.15 16.88
N SER A 849 -16.56 11.41 16.00
CA SER A 849 -15.16 11.65 16.35
C SER A 849 -14.69 13.10 16.12
N PHE A 850 -15.29 13.80 15.15
CA PHE A 850 -14.77 15.06 14.62
C PHE A 850 -15.78 16.22 14.61
N THR A 851 -17.01 16.05 15.12
CA THR A 851 -17.79 17.21 15.56
C THR A 851 -17.04 17.88 16.71
N SER A 852 -16.97 19.22 16.72
CA SER A 852 -16.34 19.95 17.83
C SER A 852 -16.97 19.49 19.15
N LEU A 853 -16.20 18.77 19.97
CA LEU A 853 -16.66 18.33 21.30
C LEU A 853 -17.08 19.53 22.17
N ALA A 854 -16.61 20.73 21.83
CA ALA A 854 -17.04 21.99 22.44
C ALA A 854 -18.52 22.31 22.19
N ASP A 855 -19.10 21.94 21.04
CA ASP A 855 -20.45 22.33 20.64
C ASP A 855 -21.50 21.21 20.82
N SER A 856 -21.04 19.98 21.06
CA SER A 856 -21.91 18.82 21.28
C SER A 856 -22.02 18.42 22.77
N GLY A 857 -23.16 17.84 23.15
CA GLY A 857 -23.42 17.29 24.49
C GLY A 857 -24.10 18.23 25.48
N LYS A 858 -24.80 17.65 26.47
CA LYS A 858 -25.53 18.39 27.51
C LYS A 858 -24.73 18.40 28.82
N PRO A 859 -24.63 19.52 29.56
CA PRO A 859 -24.04 19.52 30.90
C PRO A 859 -24.63 18.42 31.77
N PHE A 860 -23.79 17.60 32.40
CA PHE A 860 -24.22 16.39 33.09
C PHE A 860 -23.68 16.25 34.51
N CYS A 861 -22.36 16.09 34.68
CA CYS A 861 -21.72 15.96 36.00
C CYS A 861 -20.47 16.83 36.12
N ARG A 862 -20.00 17.13 37.33
CA ARG A 862 -18.82 17.99 37.55
C ARG A 862 -17.51 17.22 37.44
N CYS A 863 -16.55 17.83 36.77
CA CYS A 863 -15.17 17.37 36.70
C CYS A 863 -14.48 17.59 38.05
N GLY A 864 -13.79 16.59 38.58
CA GLY A 864 -13.04 16.74 39.83
C GLY A 864 -11.81 17.64 39.71
N LYS A 865 -11.23 17.77 38.51
CA LYS A 865 -10.05 18.62 38.25
C LYS A 865 -10.37 20.11 38.27
N CYS A 866 -11.40 20.54 37.53
CA CYS A 866 -11.73 21.97 37.38
C CYS A 866 -13.05 22.39 38.03
N ARG A 867 -13.83 21.44 38.58
CA ARG A 867 -15.13 21.67 39.23
C ARG A 867 -16.24 22.23 38.32
N ARG A 868 -15.98 22.35 37.02
CA ARG A 868 -16.96 22.74 35.99
C ARG A 868 -17.74 21.54 35.48
N PHE A 869 -18.90 21.80 34.87
CA PHE A 869 -19.71 20.75 34.25
C PHE A 869 -18.99 20.14 33.06
N MET A 870 -18.94 18.81 33.06
CA MET A 870 -18.66 17.99 31.90
C MET A 870 -19.95 17.77 31.12
N LYS A 871 -19.85 17.75 29.81
CA LYS A 871 -20.93 17.46 28.88
C LYS A 871 -21.03 15.95 28.67
N LEU A 872 -22.23 15.40 28.80
CA LEU A 872 -22.56 14.06 28.33
C LEU A 872 -22.81 14.13 26.83
N ILE A 873 -21.96 13.45 26.08
CA ILE A 873 -22.12 13.22 24.66
C ILE A 873 -22.89 11.91 24.50
N SER A 874 -24.17 12.04 24.13
CA SER A 874 -25.12 10.91 24.06
C SER A 874 -24.95 10.05 22.80
N THR A 875 -24.21 10.50 21.79
CA THR A 875 -23.85 9.70 20.62
C THR A 875 -22.98 8.53 21.03
N LYS A 876 -23.21 7.36 20.43
CA LYS A 876 -22.50 6.13 20.81
C LYS A 876 -21.09 6.10 20.18
N PRO A 877 -20.06 5.63 20.91
CA PRO A 877 -20.08 5.28 22.34
C PRO A 877 -20.23 6.52 23.23
N GLN A 878 -21.13 6.44 24.22
CA GLN A 878 -21.39 7.55 25.14
C GLN A 878 -20.13 7.89 25.94
N ARG A 879 -19.88 9.18 26.12
CA ARG A 879 -18.69 9.69 26.81
C ARG A 879 -18.97 11.02 27.50
N LEU A 880 -18.16 11.33 28.51
CA LEU A 880 -18.12 12.65 29.12
C LEU A 880 -16.98 13.45 28.53
N PHE A 881 -17.22 14.73 28.27
CA PHE A 881 -16.20 15.67 27.84
C PHE A 881 -16.18 16.87 28.78
N CYS A 882 -15.00 17.25 29.29
CA CYS A 882 -14.82 18.44 30.09
C CYS A 882 -14.33 19.60 29.20
N PRO A 883 -15.15 20.61 28.89
CA PRO A 883 -14.74 21.71 27.99
C PRO A 883 -13.58 22.53 28.55
N ASN A 884 -13.46 22.63 29.88
CA ASN A 884 -12.43 23.41 30.54
C ASN A 884 -11.09 22.67 30.65
N CYS A 885 -11.12 21.35 30.87
CA CYS A 885 -9.90 20.54 30.93
C CYS A 885 -9.50 19.99 29.56
N GLN A 886 -10.37 20.07 28.56
CA GLN A 886 -10.19 19.45 27.24
C GLN A 886 -9.92 17.93 27.36
N GLU A 887 -10.58 17.26 28.33
CA GLU A 887 -10.42 15.83 28.59
C GLU A 887 -11.72 15.06 28.34
N THR A 888 -11.58 13.83 27.83
CA THR A 888 -12.69 12.92 27.54
C THR A 888 -12.60 11.68 28.43
N TYR A 889 -13.74 11.23 28.97
CA TYR A 889 -13.86 10.04 29.79
C TYR A 889 -14.89 9.09 29.18
N SER A 890 -14.46 7.87 28.87
CA SER A 890 -15.35 6.81 28.40
C SER A 890 -16.32 6.39 29.49
N LEU A 891 -17.53 6.01 29.09
CA LEU A 891 -18.55 5.48 30.00
C LEU A 891 -18.73 3.98 29.78
N PRO A 892 -19.27 3.24 30.77
CA PRO A 892 -19.60 1.82 30.61
C PRO A 892 -20.45 1.60 29.35
N PRO A 893 -20.12 0.61 28.51
CA PRO A 893 -20.86 0.36 27.28
C PRO A 893 -22.31 0.01 27.62
N THR A 894 -23.21 0.96 27.39
CA THR A 894 -24.63 0.77 27.59
C THR A 894 -25.15 -0.08 26.43
N GLN A 895 -25.19 -1.41 26.59
CA GLN A 895 -26.03 -2.27 25.74
C GLN A 895 -27.54 -2.01 26.01
N GLY A 896 -27.93 -0.76 26.33
CA GLY A 896 -29.28 -0.28 26.68
C GLY A 896 -29.52 0.13 28.16
N GLY A 897 -28.49 0.26 29.00
CA GLY A 897 -28.63 0.70 30.41
C GLY A 897 -28.60 2.23 30.55
N ASP A 898 -29.28 2.78 31.56
CA ASP A 898 -29.35 4.23 31.82
C ASP A 898 -28.21 4.70 32.73
N ILE A 899 -27.48 5.74 32.32
CA ILE A 899 -26.49 6.44 33.13
C ILE A 899 -27.17 7.64 33.80
N ARG A 900 -27.02 7.75 35.12
CA ARG A 900 -27.60 8.84 35.92
C ARG A 900 -26.57 9.38 36.92
N LEU A 901 -26.81 10.59 37.45
CA LEU A 901 -26.03 11.12 38.57
C LEU A 901 -26.25 10.28 39.82
N HIS A 902 -25.18 9.91 40.53
CA HIS A 902 -25.27 9.18 41.81
C HIS A 902 -25.48 10.15 43.00
N GLY A 903 -26.47 11.04 42.87
CA GLY A 903 -26.63 12.21 43.75
C GLY A 903 -25.43 13.17 43.67
N GLU A 904 -25.31 14.08 44.64
CA GLU A 904 -24.17 15.02 44.77
C GLU A 904 -22.93 14.38 45.43
N LYS A 905 -22.77 13.05 45.28
CA LYS A 905 -21.66 12.31 45.89
C LYS A 905 -20.41 12.44 45.02
N LYS A 906 -19.26 12.61 45.68
CA LYS A 906 -17.97 12.76 45.02
C LYS A 906 -17.03 11.60 45.36
N CYS A 907 -16.11 11.32 44.44
CA CYS A 907 -15.02 10.41 44.67
C CYS A 907 -14.03 11.02 45.68
N PRO A 908 -13.66 10.31 46.76
CA PRO A 908 -12.72 10.85 47.75
C PRO A 908 -11.27 10.92 47.25
N ILE A 909 -10.97 10.31 46.10
CA ILE A 909 -9.61 10.26 45.52
C ILE A 909 -9.37 11.46 44.61
N ASP A 910 -10.35 11.82 43.78
CA ASP A 910 -10.17 12.76 42.67
C ASP A 910 -11.27 13.83 42.58
N ASP A 911 -12.19 13.89 43.55
CA ASP A 911 -13.30 14.87 43.66
C ASP A 911 -14.29 14.86 42.48
N PHE A 912 -14.24 13.87 41.58
CA PHE A 912 -15.23 13.74 40.51
C PHE A 912 -16.60 13.39 41.06
N GLU A 913 -17.66 13.99 40.52
CA GLU A 913 -19.02 13.56 40.80
C GLU A 913 -19.24 12.12 40.31
N LEU A 914 -19.80 11.30 41.18
CA LEU A 914 -20.04 9.89 40.89
C LEU A 914 -21.26 9.73 39.99
N LEU A 915 -21.15 8.80 39.05
CA LEU A 915 -22.24 8.37 38.20
C LEU A 915 -22.75 7.00 38.64
N TYR A 916 -23.96 6.66 38.22
CA TYR A 916 -24.61 5.40 38.51
C TYR A 916 -25.11 4.76 37.21
N VAL A 917 -24.75 3.49 37.00
CA VAL A 917 -25.26 2.70 35.87
C VAL A 917 -26.38 1.81 36.38
N ALA A 918 -27.56 1.96 35.80
CA ALA A 918 -28.65 1.01 35.95
C ALA A 918 -28.54 -0.09 34.88
N GLY A 919 -28.39 -1.34 35.30
CA GLY A 919 -28.32 -2.48 34.38
C GLY A 919 -29.67 -2.80 33.70
N ILE A 920 -29.62 -3.59 32.63
CA ILE A 920 -30.79 -4.08 31.87
C ILE A 920 -31.06 -5.54 32.24
N GLY A 921 -32.35 -5.92 32.28
CA GLY A 921 -32.76 -7.30 32.58
C GLY A 921 -33.65 -7.43 33.82
N GLY A 922 -34.26 -6.33 34.29
CA GLY A 922 -35.18 -6.35 35.41
C GLY A 922 -34.49 -6.75 36.73
N LYS A 923 -35.07 -7.69 37.47
CA LYS A 923 -34.63 -8.09 38.83
C LYS A 923 -33.18 -8.61 38.89
N LEU A 924 -32.58 -8.98 37.76
CA LEU A 924 -31.25 -9.60 37.64
C LEU A 924 -30.13 -8.67 37.21
N ALA A 925 -30.43 -7.40 36.95
CA ALA A 925 -29.45 -6.49 36.37
C ALA A 925 -28.47 -5.94 37.42
N LYS A 926 -27.16 -6.08 37.18
CA LYS A 926 -26.12 -5.44 37.99
C LYS A 926 -26.14 -3.93 37.79
N SER A 927 -26.18 -3.21 38.89
CA SER A 927 -26.12 -1.76 38.93
C SER A 927 -25.04 -1.35 39.93
N TYR A 928 -24.31 -0.27 39.63
CA TYR A 928 -23.23 0.19 40.50
C TYR A 928 -22.90 1.66 40.24
N ALA A 929 -22.36 2.32 41.27
CA ALA A 929 -21.76 3.63 41.14
C ALA A 929 -20.35 3.52 40.55
N PHE A 930 -19.90 4.53 39.80
CA PHE A 930 -18.54 4.63 39.30
C PHE A 930 -18.05 6.09 39.25
N CYS A 931 -16.75 6.30 39.43
CA CYS A 931 -16.11 7.58 39.19
C CYS A 931 -15.63 7.64 37.73
N PRO A 932 -15.98 8.68 36.94
CA PRO A 932 -15.51 8.82 35.56
C PRO A 932 -13.99 8.75 35.42
N HIS A 933 -13.25 9.35 36.35
CA HIS A 933 -11.80 9.36 36.30
C HIS A 933 -11.21 7.99 36.66
N CYS A 934 -11.54 7.40 37.82
CA CYS A 934 -11.05 6.08 38.22
C CYS A 934 -11.43 4.95 37.23
N PHE A 935 -12.59 5.06 36.56
CA PHE A 935 -13.03 4.09 35.55
C PHE A 935 -12.09 4.05 34.34
N ASN A 936 -11.60 5.21 33.92
CA ASN A 936 -10.69 5.38 32.77
C ASN A 936 -9.21 5.27 33.16
N ASN A 937 -8.89 5.74 34.38
CA ASN A 937 -7.55 5.84 34.97
C ASN A 937 -7.57 5.23 36.38
N PRO A 938 -7.52 3.89 36.51
CA PRO A 938 -7.57 3.22 37.80
C PRO A 938 -6.39 3.64 38.67
N PRO A 939 -6.61 4.16 39.89
CA PRO A 939 -5.54 4.67 40.73
C PRO A 939 -4.75 3.58 41.47
N PHE A 940 -5.12 2.30 41.32
CA PHE A 940 -4.49 1.18 42.03
C PHE A 940 -4.04 0.09 41.05
N GLU A 941 -2.86 -0.48 41.27
CA GLU A 941 -2.22 -1.47 40.41
C GLU A 941 -3.09 -2.72 40.15
N ASN A 942 -3.91 -3.11 41.13
CA ASN A 942 -4.81 -4.27 41.05
C ASN A 942 -6.22 -3.93 40.53
N MET A 943 -6.51 -2.67 40.19
CA MET A 943 -7.81 -2.23 39.69
C MET A 943 -7.79 -2.16 38.16
N LYS A 944 -8.67 -2.92 37.49
CA LYS A 944 -8.75 -2.93 36.03
C LYS A 944 -9.44 -1.67 35.49
N LYS A 945 -9.13 -1.27 34.25
CA LYS A 945 -9.93 -0.26 33.54
C LYS A 945 -11.33 -0.78 33.30
N GLY A 946 -12.31 0.13 33.35
CA GLY A 946 -13.70 -0.21 33.04
C GLY A 946 -14.51 -0.80 34.20
N VAL A 947 -14.04 -0.69 35.44
CA VAL A 947 -14.71 -1.25 36.63
C VAL A 947 -15.37 -0.17 37.48
N GLY A 948 -16.44 -0.54 38.19
CA GLY A 948 -17.20 0.35 39.06
C GLY A 948 -16.55 0.58 40.43
N CYS A 949 -17.13 1.49 41.22
CA CYS A 949 -16.70 1.73 42.60
C CYS A 949 -16.85 0.48 43.47
N ASN A 950 -17.74 -0.45 43.13
CA ASN A 950 -17.87 -1.75 43.81
C ASN A 950 -16.63 -2.66 43.65
N GLU A 951 -15.64 -2.29 42.84
CA GLU A 951 -14.30 -2.91 42.78
C GLU A 951 -13.19 -2.01 43.35
N CYS A 952 -13.53 -0.81 43.82
CA CYS A 952 -12.57 0.12 44.40
C CYS A 952 -12.05 -0.43 45.75
N PRO A 953 -10.72 -0.54 45.97
CA PRO A 953 -10.15 -0.98 47.24
C PRO A 953 -10.01 0.14 48.28
N HIS A 954 -10.38 1.39 47.96
CA HIS A 954 -10.16 2.53 48.85
C HIS A 954 -11.14 2.52 50.05
N PRO A 955 -10.66 2.49 51.30
CA PRO A 955 -11.52 2.39 52.49
C PRO A 955 -12.37 3.65 52.70
N GLY A 956 -11.88 4.83 52.31
CA GLY A 956 -12.66 6.07 52.39
C GLY A 956 -13.73 6.22 51.30
N CYS A 957 -13.82 5.30 50.33
CA CYS A 957 -14.87 5.36 49.32
C CYS A 957 -16.17 4.74 49.86
N PRO A 958 -17.27 5.49 49.95
CA PRO A 958 -18.52 4.98 50.52
C PRO A 958 -19.20 3.93 49.65
N ASN A 959 -18.74 3.74 48.41
CA ASN A 959 -19.26 2.76 47.45
C ASN A 959 -18.24 1.64 47.14
N SER A 960 -17.12 1.57 47.88
CA SER A 960 -16.11 0.51 47.72
C SER A 960 -16.62 -0.84 48.22
N PHE A 961 -16.02 -1.94 47.74
CA PHE A 961 -16.26 -3.24 48.36
C PHE A 961 -15.70 -3.33 49.78
N LYS A 962 -14.77 -2.45 50.18
CA LYS A 962 -14.29 -2.38 51.57
C LYS A 962 -15.38 -1.87 52.52
N THR A 963 -16.16 -0.89 52.07
CA THR A 963 -17.22 -0.25 52.86
C THR A 963 -18.56 -0.97 52.73
N GLN A 964 -18.94 -1.35 51.50
CA GLN A 964 -20.25 -1.95 51.19
C GLN A 964 -20.20 -3.47 51.01
N GLY A 965 -19.02 -4.09 51.05
CA GLY A 965 -18.88 -5.54 50.95
C GLY A 965 -19.40 -6.22 52.21
N VAL A 966 -20.19 -7.28 52.02
CA VAL A 966 -20.85 -7.99 53.12
C VAL A 966 -20.24 -9.35 53.35
N LEU A 967 -20.05 -10.15 52.30
CA LEU A 967 -19.52 -11.52 52.40
C LEU A 967 -18.80 -11.88 51.09
N SER A 968 -17.91 -12.85 51.13
CA SER A 968 -17.38 -13.50 49.92
C SER A 968 -18.51 -14.03 49.02
N CYS A 969 -18.27 -14.08 47.72
CA CYS A 969 -19.25 -14.54 46.76
C CYS A 969 -19.63 -16.01 47.02
N LEU A 970 -20.94 -16.28 47.11
CA LEU A 970 -21.48 -17.62 47.40
C LEU A 970 -21.14 -18.67 46.32
N THR A 971 -20.70 -18.25 45.13
CA THR A 971 -20.25 -19.15 44.05
C THR A 971 -18.73 -19.33 43.99
N GLU A 972 -17.99 -18.77 44.95
CA GLU A 972 -16.52 -18.79 45.00
C GLU A 972 -15.85 -18.34 43.68
N CYS A 973 -16.52 -17.43 42.97
CA CYS A 973 -16.08 -17.02 41.64
C CYS A 973 -14.68 -16.41 41.64
N ASN A 974 -13.96 -16.62 40.53
CA ASN A 974 -12.63 -16.09 40.29
C ASN A 974 -11.62 -16.47 41.40
N SER A 975 -11.53 -17.77 41.70
CA SER A 975 -10.67 -18.35 42.75
C SER A 975 -10.96 -17.77 44.14
N GLY A 976 -12.25 -17.61 44.49
CA GLY A 976 -12.67 -17.11 45.82
C GLY A 976 -12.50 -15.61 46.06
N LYS A 977 -12.16 -14.82 45.03
CA LYS A 977 -11.89 -13.37 45.18
C LYS A 977 -13.12 -12.47 45.09
N GLY A 978 -14.27 -13.02 44.68
CA GLY A 978 -15.51 -12.23 44.56
C GLY A 978 -16.09 -11.84 45.91
N VAL A 979 -16.66 -10.65 46.00
CA VAL A 979 -17.33 -10.11 47.20
C VAL A 979 -18.74 -9.66 46.82
N LEU A 980 -19.73 -10.04 47.64
CA LEU A 980 -21.10 -9.52 47.57
C LEU A 980 -21.14 -8.11 48.17
N VAL A 981 -21.38 -7.12 47.32
CA VAL A 981 -21.38 -5.69 47.67
C VAL A 981 -22.80 -5.15 47.66
N LEU A 982 -23.18 -4.41 48.70
CA LEU A 982 -24.47 -3.74 48.80
C LEU A 982 -24.57 -2.63 47.76
N ASP A 983 -25.65 -2.64 46.99
CA ASP A 983 -26.02 -1.53 46.13
C ASP A 983 -26.88 -0.53 46.93
N PRO A 984 -26.33 0.60 47.40
CA PRO A 984 -27.04 1.52 48.28
C PRO A 984 -28.21 2.24 47.60
N GLN A 985 -28.33 2.17 46.27
CA GLN A 985 -29.43 2.78 45.50
C GLN A 985 -30.52 1.77 45.12
N SER A 986 -30.35 0.49 45.49
CA SER A 986 -31.32 -0.55 45.15
C SER A 986 -32.62 -0.48 45.99
N GLY A 987 -32.64 0.30 47.08
CA GLY A 987 -33.82 0.49 47.91
C GLY A 987 -35.04 1.01 47.12
N PRO A 988 -36.28 0.56 47.43
CA PRO A 988 -36.65 -0.38 48.50
C PRO A 988 -36.47 -1.86 48.15
N LYS A 989 -35.93 -2.19 46.96
CA LYS A 989 -35.64 -3.56 46.51
C LYS A 989 -34.16 -3.88 46.72
N TRP A 990 -33.74 -3.92 47.98
CA TRP A 990 -32.32 -3.99 48.33
C TRP A 990 -31.64 -5.24 47.78
N ARG A 991 -30.41 -5.06 47.27
CA ARG A 991 -29.65 -6.12 46.60
C ARG A 991 -28.17 -6.09 46.97
N LEU A 992 -27.61 -7.27 47.12
CA LEU A 992 -26.17 -7.52 47.08
C LEU A 992 -25.81 -8.05 45.70
N THR A 993 -24.76 -7.49 45.09
CA THR A 993 -24.25 -7.96 43.80
C THR A 993 -22.79 -8.37 43.95
N CYS A 994 -22.40 -9.49 43.34
CA CYS A 994 -20.99 -9.84 43.31
C CYS A 994 -20.23 -8.85 42.42
N ASN A 995 -19.10 -8.35 42.89
CA ASN A 995 -18.26 -7.45 42.10
C ASN A 995 -17.60 -8.15 40.89
N LEU A 996 -17.44 -9.48 40.88
CA LEU A 996 -16.71 -10.20 39.82
C LEU A 996 -17.56 -11.14 38.95
N CYS A 997 -18.72 -11.63 39.41
CA CYS A 997 -19.57 -12.58 38.65
C CYS A 997 -21.04 -12.18 38.67
N PRO A 998 -21.92 -12.70 37.79
CA PRO A 998 -23.33 -12.30 37.69
C PRO A 998 -24.23 -12.51 38.93
N ALA A 999 -23.72 -13.03 40.05
CA ALA A 999 -24.50 -13.32 41.25
C ALA A 999 -25.18 -12.08 41.85
N VAL A 1000 -26.47 -12.23 42.20
CA VAL A 1000 -27.29 -11.22 42.86
C VAL A 1000 -28.11 -11.86 43.97
N VAL A 1001 -28.10 -11.27 45.17
CA VAL A 1001 -28.97 -11.64 46.30
C VAL A 1001 -29.94 -10.49 46.53
N SER A 1002 -31.24 -10.77 46.59
CA SER A 1002 -32.24 -9.78 47.02
C SER A 1002 -32.52 -9.95 48.50
N LEU A 1003 -32.61 -8.85 49.23
CA LEU A 1003 -32.77 -8.87 50.69
C LEU A 1003 -33.68 -7.72 51.16
N PHE A 1004 -34.40 -7.95 52.25
CA PHE A 1004 -35.22 -6.99 52.98
C PHE A 1004 -36.07 -6.07 52.08
N GLU A 1005 -36.85 -6.65 51.16
CA GLU A 1005 -37.71 -5.89 50.26
C GLU A 1005 -38.69 -5.03 51.07
N GLY A 1006 -38.82 -3.75 50.71
CA GLY A 1006 -39.69 -2.79 51.39
C GLY A 1006 -39.07 -2.06 52.58
N ALA A 1007 -37.85 -2.42 53.01
CA ALA A 1007 -37.15 -1.70 54.08
C ALA A 1007 -36.87 -0.25 53.68
N SER A 1008 -37.14 0.69 54.58
CA SER A 1008 -36.86 2.12 54.36
C SER A 1008 -35.37 2.45 54.37
N LYS A 1009 -34.55 1.64 55.05
CA LYS A 1009 -33.11 1.87 55.18
C LYS A 1009 -32.39 0.56 55.41
N LEU A 1010 -31.24 0.42 54.76
CA LEU A 1010 -30.34 -0.72 54.93
C LEU A 1010 -28.89 -0.23 54.94
N LYS A 1011 -28.09 -0.70 55.90
CA LYS A 1011 -26.68 -0.36 56.05
C LYS A 1011 -25.83 -1.60 56.35
N VAL A 1012 -24.62 -1.62 55.81
CA VAL A 1012 -23.56 -2.55 56.23
C VAL A 1012 -22.87 -1.97 57.47
N LEU A 1013 -22.68 -2.80 58.50
CA LEU A 1013 -21.97 -2.45 59.73
C LEU A 1013 -20.58 -3.11 59.71
N ASP A 1014 -19.61 -2.53 60.41
CA ASP A 1014 -18.24 -3.09 60.47
C ASP A 1014 -18.11 -4.31 61.39
N THR A 1015 -19.14 -4.62 62.18
CA THR A 1015 -19.19 -5.85 62.99
C THR A 1015 -19.36 -7.06 62.08
N GLU A 1016 -18.51 -8.08 62.24
CA GLU A 1016 -18.55 -9.32 61.46
C GLU A 1016 -19.12 -10.49 62.27
N CYS A 1017 -19.82 -11.39 61.59
CA CYS A 1017 -20.32 -12.63 62.15
C CYS A 1017 -19.16 -13.61 62.40
N VAL A 1018 -19.05 -14.13 63.61
CA VAL A 1018 -17.99 -15.08 64.00
C VAL A 1018 -18.09 -16.40 63.23
N GLU A 1019 -19.29 -16.79 62.79
CA GLU A 1019 -19.51 -18.09 62.13
C GLU A 1019 -19.16 -18.07 60.63
N CYS A 1020 -19.57 -17.04 59.89
CA CYS A 1020 -19.45 -17.01 58.43
C CYS A 1020 -18.61 -15.85 57.88
N GLY A 1021 -18.13 -14.94 58.75
CA GLY A 1021 -17.35 -13.77 58.34
C GLY A 1021 -18.16 -12.69 57.61
N ALA A 1022 -19.50 -12.81 57.54
CA ALA A 1022 -20.32 -11.78 56.92
C ALA A 1022 -20.43 -10.54 57.83
N LYS A 1023 -20.33 -9.34 57.26
CA LYS A 1023 -20.65 -8.10 57.96
C LYS A 1023 -22.14 -8.07 58.34
N HIS A 1024 -22.42 -7.55 59.54
CA HIS A 1024 -23.78 -7.38 60.04
C HIS A 1024 -24.52 -6.33 59.22
N LEU A 1025 -25.82 -6.53 59.04
CA LEU A 1025 -26.71 -5.59 58.38
C LEU A 1025 -27.62 -4.93 59.39
N PHE A 1026 -27.75 -3.61 59.30
CA PHE A 1026 -28.79 -2.84 59.97
C PHE A 1026 -29.94 -2.59 58.97
N VAL A 1027 -31.15 -2.97 59.34
CA VAL A 1027 -32.35 -2.85 58.51
C VAL A 1027 -33.45 -2.18 59.32
N GLU A 1028 -34.12 -1.21 58.72
CA GLU A 1028 -35.22 -0.45 59.32
C GLU A 1028 -36.41 -0.40 58.36
N TYR A 1029 -37.57 -0.86 58.82
CA TYR A 1029 -38.85 -0.81 58.13
C TYR A 1029 -39.74 0.30 58.71
N LYS A 1030 -40.60 0.88 57.87
CA LYS A 1030 -41.69 1.73 58.35
C LYS A 1030 -42.76 0.86 59.04
N GLU A 1031 -43.42 1.45 60.04
CA GLU A 1031 -44.49 0.80 60.79
C GLU A 1031 -45.58 0.24 59.87
N GLY A 1032 -46.01 -1.00 60.12
CA GLY A 1032 -46.98 -1.73 59.30
C GLY A 1032 -46.45 -2.33 57.98
N LYS A 1033 -45.17 -2.11 57.62
CA LYS A 1033 -44.55 -2.66 56.39
C LYS A 1033 -43.45 -3.70 56.64
N SER A 1034 -43.20 -4.06 57.90
CA SER A 1034 -42.12 -4.99 58.24
C SER A 1034 -42.39 -6.41 57.77
N GLN A 1035 -41.38 -7.02 57.18
CA GLN A 1035 -41.34 -8.45 56.84
C GLN A 1035 -40.53 -9.26 57.87
N LEU A 1036 -39.98 -8.60 58.89
CA LEU A 1036 -39.19 -9.25 59.93
C LEU A 1036 -40.07 -10.14 60.82
N PRO A 1037 -39.50 -11.20 61.43
CA PRO A 1037 -40.19 -12.02 62.43
C PRO A 1037 -40.81 -11.17 63.54
N GLU A 1038 -41.95 -11.62 64.07
CA GLU A 1038 -42.65 -10.94 65.19
C GLU A 1038 -43.05 -9.48 64.91
N ARG A 1039 -43.06 -9.04 63.64
CA ARG A 1039 -43.36 -7.67 63.21
C ARG A 1039 -42.43 -6.60 63.80
N GLN A 1040 -41.22 -7.00 64.20
CA GLN A 1040 -40.19 -6.04 64.61
C GLN A 1040 -39.90 -5.07 63.47
N ILE A 1041 -39.63 -3.80 63.76
CA ILE A 1041 -39.36 -2.79 62.71
C ILE A 1041 -37.87 -2.62 62.41
N ASN A 1042 -36.99 -3.13 63.28
CA ASN A 1042 -35.54 -3.04 63.14
C ASN A 1042 -34.91 -4.43 63.25
N TYR A 1043 -33.88 -4.66 62.45
CA TYR A 1043 -33.03 -5.85 62.55
C TYR A 1043 -31.56 -5.42 62.49
N THR A 1044 -30.75 -5.99 63.39
CA THR A 1044 -29.29 -5.83 63.39
C THR A 1044 -28.67 -7.20 63.62
N GLY A 1045 -27.95 -7.73 62.63
CA GLY A 1045 -27.31 -9.04 62.76
C GLY A 1045 -26.80 -9.62 61.45
N CYS A 1046 -26.35 -10.87 61.51
CA CYS A 1046 -25.85 -11.59 60.34
C CYS A 1046 -27.01 -12.17 59.52
N ALA A 1047 -27.32 -11.56 58.37
CA ALA A 1047 -28.40 -12.04 57.51
C ALA A 1047 -28.18 -13.47 56.96
N PHE A 1048 -26.95 -13.97 56.93
CA PHE A 1048 -26.63 -15.27 56.33
C PHE A 1048 -26.75 -16.43 57.30
N CYS A 1049 -26.28 -16.28 58.55
CA CYS A 1049 -26.44 -17.31 59.59
C CYS A 1049 -27.88 -17.38 60.11
N GLU A 1050 -28.58 -16.25 60.13
CA GLU A 1050 -29.97 -16.17 60.60
C GLU A 1050 -31.00 -16.39 59.48
N GLN A 1051 -30.59 -16.94 58.33
CA GLN A 1051 -31.47 -17.16 57.18
C GLN A 1051 -32.77 -17.90 57.55
N GLY A 1052 -32.67 -18.93 58.40
CA GLY A 1052 -33.84 -19.70 58.85
C GLY A 1052 -34.84 -18.88 59.67
N LYS A 1053 -34.39 -17.84 60.38
CA LYS A 1053 -35.24 -16.92 61.14
C LYS A 1053 -35.80 -15.81 60.25
N LEU A 1054 -34.99 -15.28 59.33
CA LEU A 1054 -35.35 -14.15 58.48
C LEU A 1054 -36.30 -14.51 57.33
N GLY A 1055 -36.49 -15.80 57.03
CA GLY A 1055 -37.56 -16.31 56.16
C GLY A 1055 -37.61 -15.61 54.79
N GLN A 1056 -38.76 -15.03 54.44
CA GLN A 1056 -39.02 -14.38 53.15
C GLN A 1056 -38.21 -13.09 52.93
N CYS A 1057 -37.50 -12.58 53.94
CA CYS A 1057 -36.67 -11.38 53.80
C CYS A 1057 -35.45 -11.60 52.90
N LEU A 1058 -35.06 -12.84 52.59
CA LEU A 1058 -33.87 -13.13 51.80
C LEU A 1058 -34.20 -14.03 50.61
N ASN A 1059 -33.69 -13.67 49.43
CA ASN A 1059 -33.87 -14.45 48.22
C ASN A 1059 -32.53 -14.69 47.51
N PHE A 1060 -32.13 -15.96 47.51
CA PHE A 1060 -30.86 -16.46 46.96
C PHE A 1060 -31.01 -17.13 45.60
N ASN A 1061 -32.20 -17.14 44.98
CA ASN A 1061 -32.44 -17.85 43.72
C ASN A 1061 -31.51 -17.41 42.58
N HIS A 1062 -30.95 -16.21 42.68
CA HIS A 1062 -30.04 -15.63 41.70
C HIS A 1062 -28.59 -15.52 42.19
N ALA A 1063 -28.31 -16.05 43.38
CA ALA A 1063 -26.96 -16.08 43.95
C ALA A 1063 -26.05 -17.08 43.22
N PHE A 1064 -26.61 -18.15 42.65
CA PHE A 1064 -25.87 -19.27 42.04
C PHE A 1064 -25.85 -19.26 40.50
N LEU A 1065 -26.10 -18.10 39.88
CA LEU A 1065 -26.05 -17.96 38.42
C LEU A 1065 -24.59 -18.01 37.92
N ASN A 1066 -24.10 -19.22 37.66
CA ASN A 1066 -22.81 -19.47 37.02
C ASN A 1066 -22.97 -19.49 35.50
N LYS A 1067 -23.00 -18.31 34.86
CA LYS A 1067 -22.54 -18.06 33.48
C LYS A 1067 -22.77 -16.60 33.07
N THR A 1068 -21.71 -15.93 32.64
CA THR A 1068 -21.80 -14.87 31.62
C THR A 1068 -22.24 -15.52 30.29
N PRO A 1069 -23.09 -14.88 29.47
CA PRO A 1069 -23.25 -15.30 28.08
C PRO A 1069 -21.89 -15.13 27.40
N GLU A 1070 -21.27 -16.22 26.97
CA GLU A 1070 -20.09 -16.15 26.13
C GLU A 1070 -20.47 -15.46 24.81
N ILE A 1071 -19.89 -14.28 24.56
CA ILE A 1071 -19.74 -13.77 23.20
C ILE A 1071 -18.76 -14.71 22.51
N GLY A 1072 -19.29 -15.70 21.81
CA GLY A 1072 -18.53 -16.76 21.19
C GLY A 1072 -17.60 -16.24 20.11
N TYR A 1073 -16.31 -16.13 20.40
CA TYR A 1073 -15.28 -16.41 19.39
C TYR A 1073 -15.14 -17.92 19.30
N SER A 1074 -15.83 -18.52 18.33
CA SER A 1074 -15.72 -19.95 18.06
C SER A 1074 -14.31 -20.27 17.55
N SER A 1075 -13.44 -20.74 18.45
CA SER A 1075 -12.29 -21.56 18.09
C SER A 1075 -12.81 -22.88 17.53
N ARG A 1076 -12.87 -23.01 16.19
CA ARG A 1076 -13.10 -24.29 15.53
C ARG A 1076 -11.84 -25.15 15.63
N GLY A 1077 -11.71 -25.86 16.75
CA GLY A 1077 -10.81 -27.00 16.89
C GLY A 1077 -11.27 -28.17 16.03
N ARG A 1078 -10.35 -28.69 15.22
CA ARG A 1078 -10.52 -29.82 14.29
C ARG A 1078 -11.04 -31.08 15.01
N GLY A 1079 -12.29 -31.45 14.75
CA GLY A 1079 -12.85 -32.76 15.07
C GLY A 1079 -12.74 -33.72 13.88
N ARG A 1080 -12.06 -34.85 14.08
CA ARG A 1080 -11.85 -35.94 13.13
C ARG A 1080 -13.17 -36.48 12.57
N GLY A 1081 -13.32 -36.50 11.25
CA GLY A 1081 -14.42 -37.19 10.57
C GLY A 1081 -14.21 -38.71 10.58
N ARG A 1082 -15.13 -39.44 11.21
CA ARG A 1082 -15.46 -40.84 10.90
C ARG A 1082 -16.82 -40.85 10.21
N GLY A 1083 -16.91 -41.64 9.14
CA GLY A 1083 -17.99 -41.60 8.17
C GLY A 1083 -19.35 -42.11 8.67
N GLY A 1084 -20.36 -41.89 7.82
CA GLY A 1084 -21.70 -42.44 7.98
C GLY A 1084 -22.60 -41.99 6.83
N ARG A 1085 -23.06 -42.97 6.05
CA ARG A 1085 -23.81 -42.86 4.79
C ARG A 1085 -25.25 -42.37 4.98
N GLY A 1086 -25.75 -41.67 3.95
CA GLY A 1086 -27.04 -41.94 3.31
C GLY A 1086 -28.31 -41.35 3.94
N GLY A 1087 -29.23 -40.88 3.09
CA GLY A 1087 -30.64 -40.74 3.48
C GLY A 1087 -31.38 -39.59 2.83
N SER A 1088 -32.18 -39.92 1.83
CA SER A 1088 -33.01 -39.04 1.01
C SER A 1088 -34.28 -38.49 1.69
N ARG A 1089 -34.73 -37.33 1.18
CA ARG A 1089 -36.13 -36.95 0.83
C ARG A 1089 -37.23 -36.81 1.90
N ARG A 1090 -37.84 -35.62 1.82
CA ARG A 1090 -39.29 -35.28 1.69
C ARG A 1090 -40.21 -35.24 2.93
N ARG A 1091 -40.75 -34.02 3.10
CA ARG A 1091 -42.19 -33.60 3.17
C ARG A 1091 -43.12 -34.17 4.25
N GLY A 1092 -43.71 -33.22 4.99
CA GLY A 1092 -45.08 -33.21 5.50
C GLY A 1092 -45.26 -31.92 6.33
N ARG A 1093 -45.84 -30.81 5.85
CA ARG A 1093 -47.24 -30.46 5.53
C ARG A 1093 -48.24 -30.70 6.67
N GLY A 1094 -48.82 -29.61 7.17
CA GLY A 1094 -50.09 -29.54 7.88
C GLY A 1094 -50.03 -28.61 9.10
N SER A 1095 -51.00 -27.76 9.46
CA SER A 1095 -52.16 -27.15 8.80
C SER A 1095 -52.96 -26.48 9.93
N ARG A 1096 -53.31 -25.19 9.74
CA ARG A 1096 -54.56 -24.50 10.15
C ARG A 1096 -54.92 -24.30 11.63
N GLY A 1097 -55.15 -23.01 11.91
CA GLY A 1097 -56.41 -22.47 12.47
C GLY A 1097 -56.23 -21.67 13.76
N ARG A 1098 -56.90 -20.54 14.02
CA ARG A 1098 -57.91 -19.73 13.31
C ARG A 1098 -58.15 -18.45 14.14
N GLY A 1099 -58.54 -17.35 13.49
CA GLY A 1099 -59.14 -16.13 14.10
C GLY A 1099 -58.67 -14.88 13.35
N ARG A 1100 -59.31 -14.45 12.24
CA ARG A 1100 -60.52 -13.58 12.15
C ARG A 1100 -60.44 -12.43 13.16
N GLY A 1101 -60.50 -11.14 12.81
CA GLY A 1101 -60.81 -10.33 11.63
C GLY A 1101 -60.92 -8.89 12.20
N GLY A 1102 -60.85 -7.78 11.51
CA GLY A 1102 -60.82 -7.39 10.11
C GLY A 1102 -60.94 -5.86 10.17
N ARG A 1103 -60.02 -5.15 9.54
CA ARG A 1103 -60.17 -3.74 9.17
C ARG A 1103 -60.39 -3.75 7.66
N ASP A 1104 -61.58 -3.37 7.23
CA ASP A 1104 -61.81 -2.66 5.97
C ASP A 1104 -61.69 -1.17 6.32
N ASP A 1105 -61.30 -0.24 5.46
CA ASP A 1105 -60.83 -0.27 4.09
C ASP A 1105 -60.16 1.11 3.88
N ARG A 1106 -59.24 1.18 2.91
CA ARG A 1106 -58.98 2.29 1.98
C ARG A 1106 -59.02 3.75 2.47
N ASP A 1107 -57.88 4.45 2.39
CA ASP A 1107 -57.44 5.19 1.19
C ASP A 1107 -56.21 6.06 1.52
N PHE A 1108 -55.30 6.16 0.55
CA PHE A 1108 -54.01 6.89 0.46
C PHE A 1108 -52.74 6.23 1.02
#